data_AF-A0A8D2PTD2-F1
#
_entry.id   AF-A0A8D2PTD2-F1
#
_cell.length_a   1.000
_cell.length_b   1.000
_cell.length_c   1.000
_cell.angle_alpha   90.00
_cell.angle_beta   90.00
_cell.angle_gamma   90.00
#
_symmetry.space_group_name_H-M   'P 1'
#
loop_
_entity.id
_entity.type
_entity.pdbx_description
1 polymer ?
#
loop_
_entity_poly.entity_id
_entity_poly.type
_entity_poly.pdbx_seq_one_letter_code
_entity_poly.pdbx_strand_id
1 'polypeptide(L)'
;WLRSAVGMAEQRYCVDYAKRGTAGCKKCKEKIVKGMVRIGKIVPNPFTESGGDMKEWYHVKCIFEKLDKARATTKKIEDITDLEGWEELQDEEKETINKYISANSKTGGTPKKKVIVQAKLTATGQLTTKDPPKKFSGFSAKPKNSEDGPANSAHKASLSAARCDPKHKDCLLREFRKLCAMVAEKPSYNVKTQIIQDFLRKGSAGDGFHGDVYLTIKMLLPGVIKIVYNLNDKQIEEMVRDLEQGDVSETIRIFFEQSKICPPAAKSLLTIQEVDEFLIQLSKLTKEDDQQSVLQQISRRCTGNDLKCIIRLIKHDLKMNAGAKHVLDALDPNAYEAFKASRNLQDVVERVLQNQQEAEKVPGLKKTLSVQASLMTPVQPMLAEACKSIEYAMKKCPNGMYAEINLKPVLPHKVAHFKDFIPQAFPGGQSMILDSEVLLIDNKTGKPLPFGTLGVHKKAAFQDANVCLFVFDCIYFNDVSLMDRPLCERRKFLHDNMVEIPNRILFSEMKHVTKASDLADMITRVIREGLEGLVLKDLKGNYEPGKRHWLKVKKDYLNEGAMADTADLVVLGAFYGQGSKGGMMSIFLMGCYDPKSEKWCTVTKCSGGHDDATLARLQTELDMVKISKDPSKIPRWLKINKIYYPDFIVPDPKKAPVWEITGAEFSKAEAHTADGISIRFPRCTRIRDDKDWQTATNLQQLKELYQLSKEKADFSVTAGEEDESTAGSSGENDGNSRSSTPHSSIKSPLSKSPAKAQKAEGKMVVLSGRIIGSPQKSEEKRGEKRKASEMEDNGKKPLLDIFTGVRLYLPPSVKDFARIRRYFIAFDGDLVEEFDTASATHVIGDIEDNPGALRVTPRWIWECIRKRRLVAPC
;
A
#
# COMPACT_ATOMS: atom_id res chain seq x y z
N TRP A 1 -13.15 32.40 -44.46
CA TRP A 1 -12.22 33.44 -43.97
C TRP A 1 -12.50 33.65 -42.49
N LEU A 2 -11.63 33.33 -41.54
CA LEU A 2 -10.41 32.48 -41.62
C LEU A 2 -10.69 31.10 -40.97
N ARG A 3 -9.76 30.15 -41.11
CA ARG A 3 -9.69 28.95 -40.26
C ARG A 3 -8.60 29.16 -39.20
N SER A 4 -8.95 29.12 -37.92
CA SER A 4 -7.99 28.84 -36.85
C SER A 4 -7.96 27.34 -36.59
N ALA A 5 -6.78 26.76 -36.34
CA ALA A 5 -6.60 25.32 -36.27
C ALA A 5 -6.69 24.77 -34.84
N VAL A 6 -7.57 23.79 -34.64
CA VAL A 6 -7.65 22.91 -33.46
C VAL A 6 -8.03 21.52 -33.98
N GLY A 7 -7.34 20.43 -33.67
CA GLY A 7 -6.02 20.26 -33.06
C GLY A 7 -5.65 18.78 -33.25
N MET A 8 -4.53 18.48 -33.93
CA MET A 8 -4.24 17.10 -34.33
C MET A 8 -3.74 16.28 -33.14
N ALA A 9 -4.44 15.19 -32.81
CA ALA A 9 -4.00 14.24 -31.79
C ALA A 9 -2.65 13.62 -32.19
N GLU A 10 -1.60 13.89 -31.40
CA GLU A 10 -0.25 13.51 -31.74
C GLU A 10 -0.05 11.99 -31.69
N GLN A 11 0.48 11.43 -32.78
CA GLN A 11 0.65 10.00 -32.94
C GLN A 11 2.02 9.57 -32.41
N ARG A 12 2.08 9.21 -31.12
CA ARG A 12 3.29 8.72 -30.46
C ARG A 12 3.60 7.26 -30.83
N TYR A 13 4.89 6.96 -30.96
CA TYR A 13 5.42 5.62 -31.19
C TYR A 13 6.41 5.26 -30.07
N CYS A 14 6.60 3.97 -29.84
CA CYS A 14 7.53 3.45 -28.85
C CYS A 14 8.20 2.18 -29.38
N VAL A 15 9.35 1.81 -28.82
CA VAL A 15 10.08 0.60 -29.21
C VAL A 15 10.50 -0.19 -27.97
N ASP A 16 10.37 -1.52 -28.01
CA ASP A 16 10.92 -2.40 -26.98
C ASP A 16 11.25 -3.80 -27.53
N TYR A 17 12.00 -4.57 -26.73
CA TYR A 17 12.11 -6.02 -26.91
C TYR A 17 10.84 -6.72 -26.44
N ALA A 18 10.35 -7.70 -27.21
CA ALA A 18 9.15 -8.47 -26.88
C ALA A 18 9.35 -9.34 -25.62
N LYS A 19 8.93 -8.82 -24.45
CA LYS A 19 9.25 -9.40 -23.13
C LYS A 19 8.61 -10.79 -22.86
N ARG A 20 7.52 -11.16 -23.57
CA ARG A 20 6.75 -12.42 -23.35
C ARG A 20 6.39 -13.24 -24.60
N GLY A 21 6.67 -12.78 -25.83
CA GLY A 21 6.35 -13.52 -27.06
C GLY A 21 4.85 -13.66 -27.43
N THR A 22 3.95 -13.00 -26.69
CA THR A 22 2.49 -13.16 -26.81
C THR A 22 1.81 -12.11 -27.70
N ALA A 23 2.51 -11.06 -28.12
CA ALA A 23 1.93 -9.97 -28.89
C ALA A 23 1.84 -10.33 -30.38
N GLY A 24 0.63 -10.35 -30.95
CA GLY A 24 0.43 -10.46 -32.39
C GLY A 24 0.74 -9.15 -33.11
N CYS A 25 1.51 -9.19 -34.20
CA CYS A 25 1.75 -8.03 -35.05
C CYS A 25 0.44 -7.57 -35.68
N LYS A 26 0.03 -6.32 -35.43
CA LYS A 26 -1.25 -5.78 -35.91
C LYS A 26 -1.38 -5.73 -37.44
N LYS A 27 -0.26 -5.81 -38.19
CA LYS A 27 -0.22 -5.96 -39.65
C LYS A 27 -0.36 -7.43 -40.10
N CYS A 28 0.69 -8.25 -39.98
CA CYS A 28 0.71 -9.62 -40.51
C CYS A 28 -0.02 -10.67 -39.65
N LYS A 29 -0.48 -10.30 -38.45
CA LYS A 29 -1.18 -11.15 -37.46
C LYS A 29 -0.35 -12.26 -36.80
N GLU A 30 0.85 -12.55 -37.32
CA GLU A 30 1.85 -13.43 -36.72
C GLU A 30 2.28 -12.97 -35.31
N LYS A 31 2.73 -13.91 -34.48
CA LYS A 31 3.25 -13.61 -33.12
C LYS A 31 4.66 -13.03 -33.20
N ILE A 32 4.88 -11.91 -32.52
CA ILE A 32 6.21 -11.34 -32.29
C ILE A 32 6.90 -12.18 -31.21
N VAL A 33 7.95 -12.92 -31.58
CA VAL A 33 8.64 -13.89 -30.70
C VAL A 33 9.36 -13.18 -29.55
N LYS A 34 9.49 -13.85 -28.39
CA LYS A 34 10.20 -13.30 -27.23
C LYS A 34 11.64 -12.92 -27.62
N GLY A 35 12.06 -11.71 -27.27
CA GLY A 35 13.40 -11.19 -27.59
C GLY A 35 13.53 -10.52 -28.96
N MET A 36 12.50 -10.49 -29.80
CA MET A 36 12.51 -9.65 -31.02
C MET A 36 12.18 -8.19 -30.69
N VAL A 37 12.86 -7.25 -31.34
CA VAL A 37 12.49 -5.82 -31.31
C VAL A 37 11.18 -5.58 -32.06
N ARG A 38 10.32 -4.74 -31.47
CA ARG A 38 9.00 -4.37 -31.99
C ARG A 38 8.70 -2.90 -31.72
N ILE A 39 7.93 -2.30 -32.62
CA ILE A 39 7.48 -0.92 -32.50
C ILE A 39 6.00 -0.93 -32.15
N GLY A 40 5.64 -0.22 -31.08
CA GLY A 40 4.28 -0.02 -30.62
C GLY A 40 3.76 1.35 -31.04
N LYS A 41 2.65 1.40 -31.80
CA LYS A 41 1.90 2.64 -31.97
C LYS A 41 1.01 2.86 -30.76
N ILE A 42 1.05 4.04 -30.16
CA ILE A 42 0.15 4.40 -29.06
C ILE A 42 -1.18 4.88 -29.64
N VAL A 43 -2.27 4.32 -29.11
CA VAL A 43 -3.66 4.68 -29.47
C VAL A 43 -4.52 4.71 -28.20
N PRO A 44 -5.57 5.54 -28.12
CA PRO A 44 -6.52 5.50 -27.00
C PRO A 44 -7.11 4.09 -26.82
N ASN A 45 -7.21 3.63 -25.57
CA ASN A 45 -7.72 2.31 -25.23
C ASN A 45 -9.26 2.28 -25.29
N PRO A 46 -9.88 1.52 -26.21
CA PRO A 46 -11.34 1.46 -26.33
C PRO A 46 -12.00 0.59 -25.24
N PHE A 47 -11.23 -0.03 -24.34
CA PHE A 47 -11.71 -0.95 -23.31
C PHE A 47 -11.71 -0.35 -21.89
N THR A 48 -11.45 0.94 -21.72
CA THR A 48 -11.46 1.63 -20.41
C THR A 48 -12.15 2.99 -20.51
N GLU A 49 -13.26 3.18 -19.80
CA GLU A 49 -14.01 4.44 -19.73
C GLU A 49 -13.16 5.62 -19.19
N SER A 50 -12.10 5.32 -18.43
CA SER A 50 -11.13 6.28 -17.88
C SER A 50 -10.04 6.74 -18.86
N GLY A 51 -10.13 6.41 -20.15
CA GLY A 51 -9.35 7.08 -21.21
C GLY A 51 -7.83 6.78 -21.25
N GLY A 52 -7.39 5.60 -20.83
CA GLY A 52 -5.97 5.22 -20.87
C GLY A 52 -5.42 4.95 -22.29
N ASP A 53 -4.10 4.82 -22.40
CA ASP A 53 -3.39 4.45 -23.64
C ASP A 53 -3.29 2.92 -23.84
N MET A 54 -3.30 2.48 -25.11
CA MET A 54 -3.03 1.10 -25.53
C MET A 54 -1.91 1.08 -26.59
N LYS A 55 -1.00 0.10 -26.50
CA LYS A 55 0.10 -0.11 -27.46
C LYS A 55 -0.28 -1.15 -28.53
N GLU A 56 -0.44 -0.71 -29.78
CA GLU A 56 -0.56 -1.58 -30.96
C GLU A 56 0.82 -2.03 -31.44
N TRP A 57 1.17 -3.30 -31.25
CA TRP A 57 2.49 -3.83 -31.59
C TRP A 57 2.66 -4.25 -33.06
N TYR A 58 3.84 -3.97 -33.61
CA TYR A 58 4.25 -4.33 -34.97
C TYR A 58 5.70 -4.85 -34.99
N HIS A 59 6.02 -5.79 -35.88
CA HIS A 59 7.41 -5.99 -36.31
C HIS A 59 7.95 -4.69 -36.93
N VAL A 60 9.26 -4.40 -36.79
CA VAL A 60 9.89 -3.19 -37.33
C VAL A 60 9.53 -2.95 -38.80
N LYS A 61 9.85 -3.92 -39.68
CA LYS A 61 9.47 -3.87 -41.10
C LYS A 61 7.97 -3.62 -41.32
N CYS A 62 7.11 -4.23 -40.50
CA CYS A 62 5.66 -4.12 -40.66
C CYS A 62 5.08 -2.73 -40.29
N ILE A 63 5.70 -1.95 -39.40
CA ILE A 63 5.24 -0.57 -39.14
C ILE A 63 5.67 0.37 -40.26
N PHE A 64 6.93 0.31 -40.72
CA PHE A 64 7.41 1.17 -41.81
C PHE A 64 6.62 0.93 -43.11
N GLU A 65 6.40 -0.33 -43.51
CA GLU A 65 5.53 -0.69 -44.62
C GLU A 65 4.01 -0.39 -44.41
N LYS A 66 3.59 0.02 -43.21
CA LYS A 66 2.23 0.52 -42.94
C LYS A 66 2.18 2.06 -43.02
N LEU A 67 3.25 2.73 -42.57
CA LEU A 67 3.39 4.18 -42.61
C LEU A 67 3.69 4.71 -44.03
N ASP A 68 4.46 3.96 -44.83
CA ASP A 68 4.67 4.25 -46.25
C ASP A 68 3.35 4.25 -47.05
N LYS A 69 2.41 3.37 -46.67
CA LYS A 69 1.06 3.26 -47.26
C LYS A 69 -0.01 4.10 -46.54
N ALA A 70 0.38 4.97 -45.61
CA ALA A 70 -0.55 5.85 -44.91
C ALA A 70 -0.89 7.10 -45.76
N ARG A 71 -2.00 7.77 -45.42
CA ARG A 71 -2.33 9.08 -46.03
C ARG A 71 -1.29 10.12 -45.59
N ALA A 72 -0.97 11.08 -46.45
CA ALA A 72 0.04 12.12 -46.18
C ALA A 72 -0.19 12.95 -44.88
N THR A 73 -1.41 12.94 -44.33
CA THR A 73 -1.76 13.56 -43.04
C THR A 73 -1.44 12.69 -41.81
N THR A 74 -0.70 11.59 -41.97
CA THR A 74 -0.35 10.64 -40.89
C THR A 74 1.11 10.85 -40.50
N LYS A 75 1.42 11.17 -39.24
CA LYS A 75 2.81 11.27 -38.75
C LYS A 75 3.51 9.92 -38.98
N LYS A 76 4.52 9.91 -39.86
CA LYS A 76 5.44 8.78 -40.01
C LYS A 76 6.46 8.80 -38.85
N ILE A 77 7.31 7.78 -38.77
CA ILE A 77 8.52 7.79 -37.94
C ILE A 77 9.61 8.30 -38.87
N GLU A 78 10.10 9.52 -38.61
CA GLU A 78 11.04 10.24 -39.49
C GLU A 78 12.37 10.54 -38.81
N ASP A 79 12.40 10.54 -37.47
CA ASP A 79 13.63 10.64 -36.66
C ASP A 79 13.62 9.62 -35.50
N ILE A 80 14.76 9.41 -34.85
CA ILE A 80 14.87 8.55 -33.64
C ILE A 80 14.08 9.12 -32.45
N THR A 81 13.89 10.44 -32.39
CA THR A 81 13.10 11.12 -31.34
C THR A 81 11.59 10.80 -31.39
N ASP A 82 11.08 10.22 -32.48
CA ASP A 82 9.70 9.70 -32.56
C ASP A 82 9.48 8.40 -31.75
N LEU A 83 10.53 7.76 -31.23
CA LEU A 83 10.49 6.43 -30.61
C LEU A 83 10.78 6.45 -29.09
N GLU A 84 9.73 6.52 -28.28
CA GLU A 84 9.83 6.29 -26.82
C GLU A 84 10.51 4.92 -26.55
N GLY A 85 11.64 4.92 -25.83
CA GLY A 85 12.38 3.69 -25.48
C GLY A 85 13.57 3.34 -26.38
N TRP A 86 13.96 4.22 -27.32
CA TRP A 86 15.13 4.05 -28.20
C TRP A 86 16.44 3.68 -27.46
N GLU A 87 16.64 4.25 -26.27
CA GLU A 87 17.82 4.06 -25.44
C GLU A 87 17.99 2.62 -24.90
N GLU A 88 16.90 1.84 -24.79
CA GLU A 88 16.95 0.44 -24.28
C GLU A 88 17.43 -0.59 -25.34
N LEU A 89 17.75 -0.18 -26.57
CA LEU A 89 18.15 -1.08 -27.66
C LEU A 89 19.66 -1.37 -27.71
N GLN A 90 20.06 -2.54 -28.22
CA GLN A 90 21.41 -2.77 -28.71
C GLN A 90 21.63 -2.08 -30.07
N ASP A 91 22.89 -1.90 -30.47
CA ASP A 91 23.24 -1.00 -31.57
C ASP A 91 22.97 -1.61 -32.96
N GLU A 92 22.96 -2.94 -33.08
CA GLU A 92 22.60 -3.66 -34.29
C GLU A 92 21.13 -3.45 -34.70
N GLU A 93 20.21 -3.39 -33.74
CA GLU A 93 18.81 -3.06 -33.99
C GLU A 93 18.56 -1.55 -34.15
N LYS A 94 19.35 -0.68 -33.50
CA LYS A 94 19.35 0.76 -33.82
C LYS A 94 19.77 0.99 -35.26
N GLU A 95 20.85 0.36 -35.73
CA GLU A 95 21.23 0.34 -37.15
C GLU A 95 20.09 -0.16 -38.05
N THR A 96 19.43 -1.25 -37.64
CA THR A 96 18.34 -1.86 -38.42
C THR A 96 17.14 -0.92 -38.55
N ILE A 97 16.76 -0.21 -37.49
CA ILE A 97 15.67 0.79 -37.54
C ILE A 97 16.12 2.05 -38.30
N ASN A 98 17.35 2.53 -38.09
CA ASN A 98 17.90 3.67 -38.83
C ASN A 98 17.95 3.42 -40.35
N LYS A 99 18.21 2.18 -40.79
CA LYS A 99 18.10 1.77 -42.21
C LYS A 99 16.68 1.87 -42.75
N TYR A 100 15.64 1.63 -41.93
CA TYR A 100 14.24 1.83 -42.32
C TYR A 100 13.82 3.31 -42.31
N ILE A 101 14.23 4.10 -41.32
CA ILE A 101 13.98 5.56 -41.27
C ILE A 101 14.64 6.24 -42.50
N SER A 102 15.89 5.89 -42.78
CA SER A 102 16.68 6.38 -43.94
C SER A 102 16.14 5.90 -45.30
N ALA A 103 15.25 4.90 -45.33
CA ALA A 103 14.55 4.48 -46.53
C ALA A 103 13.21 5.23 -46.70
N ASN A 104 12.47 5.43 -45.61
CA ASN A 104 11.18 6.14 -45.61
C ASN A 104 11.31 7.63 -45.98
N SER A 105 12.44 8.26 -45.66
CA SER A 105 12.78 9.62 -46.09
C SER A 105 13.18 9.73 -47.57
N LYS A 106 13.38 8.60 -48.27
CA LYS A 106 13.83 8.55 -49.67
C LYS A 106 12.74 8.08 -50.66
N THR A 107 11.53 7.73 -50.21
CA THR A 107 10.43 7.28 -51.10
C THR A 107 9.67 8.42 -51.81
N GLY A 108 10.35 9.51 -52.12
CA GLY A 108 9.89 10.56 -53.05
C GLY A 108 10.20 10.23 -54.52
N GLY A 109 9.92 9.01 -55.00
CA GLY A 109 10.35 8.52 -56.31
C GLY A 109 9.49 7.39 -56.91
N THR A 110 9.50 7.26 -58.24
CA THR A 110 8.56 6.42 -59.00
C THR A 110 8.92 4.90 -59.03
N PRO A 111 7.92 4.00 -59.19
CA PRO A 111 8.10 2.56 -58.96
C PRO A 111 8.49 1.73 -60.19
N LYS A 112 9.31 0.67 -60.03
CA LYS A 112 9.50 -0.40 -61.04
C LYS A 112 9.66 -1.82 -60.45
N LYS A 113 8.77 -2.72 -60.89
CA LYS A 113 8.81 -4.20 -61.02
C LYS A 113 9.21 -5.13 -59.84
N LYS A 114 8.63 -6.34 -59.89
CA LYS A 114 8.83 -7.50 -58.98
C LYS A 114 10.02 -8.36 -59.43
N VAL A 115 10.64 -9.06 -58.48
CA VAL A 115 11.19 -10.44 -58.65
C VAL A 115 10.80 -11.26 -57.39
N ILE A 116 10.82 -12.59 -57.47
CA ILE A 116 10.43 -13.56 -56.44
C ILE A 116 11.65 -14.47 -56.14
N VAL A 117 11.67 -15.19 -55.00
CA VAL A 117 12.18 -16.60 -54.82
C VAL A 117 12.94 -16.82 -53.49
N GLN A 118 12.28 -17.57 -52.59
CA GLN A 118 12.80 -18.62 -51.67
C GLN A 118 13.93 -18.31 -50.66
N ALA A 119 14.22 -19.31 -49.81
CA ALA A 119 15.12 -19.26 -48.67
C ALA A 119 15.95 -20.56 -48.57
N LYS A 120 17.11 -20.52 -47.86
CA LYS A 120 17.74 -21.72 -47.28
C LYS A 120 18.67 -21.39 -46.11
N LEU A 121 19.04 -22.42 -45.35
CA LEU A 121 19.95 -22.40 -44.20
C LEU A 121 21.42 -22.69 -44.60
N THR A 122 22.31 -22.74 -43.59
CA THR A 122 23.69 -23.28 -43.57
C THR A 122 24.79 -22.40 -44.18
N ALA A 123 26.05 -22.42 -43.72
CA ALA A 123 26.65 -22.81 -42.41
C ALA A 123 28.13 -22.36 -42.34
N THR A 124 28.72 -22.37 -41.14
CA THR A 124 30.19 -22.51 -40.83
C THR A 124 31.21 -21.55 -41.44
N GLY A 125 32.07 -20.97 -40.58
CA GLY A 125 33.33 -20.32 -40.97
C GLY A 125 34.12 -19.80 -39.77
N GLN A 126 35.27 -20.42 -39.44
CA GLN A 126 36.24 -19.91 -38.46
C GLN A 126 37.28 -19.01 -39.14
N LEU A 127 37.93 -18.10 -38.40
CA LEU A 127 39.29 -17.60 -38.71
C LEU A 127 39.97 -16.93 -37.48
N THR A 128 40.90 -17.67 -36.89
CA THR A 128 42.23 -17.26 -36.37
C THR A 128 42.45 -15.89 -35.68
N THR A 129 42.66 -15.96 -34.35
CA THR A 129 43.88 -15.51 -33.61
C THR A 129 44.77 -14.37 -34.15
N LYS A 130 45.03 -13.37 -33.28
CA LYS A 130 46.36 -12.73 -33.11
C LYS A 130 46.52 -12.04 -31.74
N ASP A 131 47.72 -12.14 -31.19
CA ASP A 131 48.15 -11.82 -29.82
C ASP A 131 49.69 -11.61 -29.86
N PRO A 132 50.42 -11.10 -28.85
CA PRO A 132 50.14 -10.13 -27.78
C PRO A 132 51.08 -8.88 -27.96
N PRO A 133 51.60 -8.14 -26.93
CA PRO A 133 52.58 -8.67 -25.95
C PRO A 133 52.63 -8.05 -24.51
N LYS A 134 52.88 -8.89 -23.48
CA LYS A 134 53.94 -8.80 -22.40
C LYS A 134 54.17 -7.43 -21.69
N LYS A 135 54.45 -7.30 -20.37
CA LYS A 135 55.01 -8.14 -19.28
C LYS A 135 54.93 -7.30 -17.95
N PHE A 136 55.33 -7.62 -16.70
CA PHE A 136 55.81 -8.78 -15.88
C PHE A 136 55.75 -8.31 -14.38
N SER A 137 56.34 -9.01 -13.39
CA SER A 137 55.67 -10.04 -12.56
C SER A 137 56.40 -10.27 -11.21
N GLY A 138 55.70 -10.41 -10.07
CA GLY A 138 56.27 -10.91 -8.80
C GLY A 138 55.42 -10.56 -7.57
N PHE A 139 55.31 -11.38 -6.51
CA PHE A 139 55.76 -12.77 -6.29
C PHE A 139 54.70 -13.55 -5.47
N SER A 140 54.78 -14.88 -5.42
CA SER A 140 53.65 -15.76 -5.01
C SER A 140 53.98 -16.76 -3.90
N ALA A 141 52.94 -17.25 -3.22
CA ALA A 141 52.91 -18.53 -2.50
C ALA A 141 51.63 -19.32 -2.86
N LYS A 142 51.64 -20.65 -2.69
CA LYS A 142 50.66 -21.61 -3.28
C LYS A 142 49.65 -22.16 -2.24
N PRO A 143 48.50 -22.69 -2.71
CA PRO A 143 48.26 -24.13 -2.54
C PRO A 143 48.13 -24.90 -3.89
N LYS A 144 47.79 -26.20 -3.83
CA LYS A 144 47.85 -27.17 -4.95
C LYS A 144 46.48 -27.48 -5.56
N ASN A 145 46.48 -27.96 -6.81
CA ASN A 145 45.29 -28.45 -7.53
C ASN A 145 44.74 -29.77 -6.96
N SER A 146 43.43 -29.94 -7.11
CA SER A 146 42.79 -31.19 -7.56
C SER A 146 41.83 -30.83 -8.70
N GLU A 147 41.51 -31.77 -9.58
CA GLU A 147 40.87 -31.50 -10.88
C GLU A 147 39.34 -31.42 -10.79
N ASP A 148 38.74 -30.45 -11.49
CA ASP A 148 37.29 -30.39 -11.74
C ASP A 148 37.04 -30.20 -13.25
N GLY A 149 36.35 -31.17 -13.86
CA GLY A 149 35.85 -31.07 -15.24
C GLY A 149 34.45 -30.44 -15.27
N PRO A 150 33.99 -29.88 -16.40
CA PRO A 150 32.74 -29.13 -16.46
C PRO A 150 31.51 -30.05 -16.31
N ALA A 151 30.98 -30.14 -15.09
CA ALA A 151 29.75 -30.86 -14.79
C ALA A 151 28.50 -30.10 -15.28
N ASN A 152 27.65 -30.78 -16.06
CA ASN A 152 26.37 -30.23 -16.51
C ASN A 152 25.45 -29.89 -15.32
N SER A 153 24.73 -28.77 -15.41
CA SER A 153 23.83 -28.27 -14.37
C SER A 153 22.51 -29.06 -14.27
N ALA A 154 22.58 -30.26 -13.71
CA ALA A 154 21.40 -30.96 -13.17
C ALA A 154 21.05 -30.38 -11.79
N HIS A 155 19.79 -29.97 -11.57
CA HIS A 155 19.35 -29.52 -10.26
C HIS A 155 19.41 -30.67 -9.25
N LYS A 156 20.33 -30.59 -8.28
CA LYS A 156 20.29 -31.41 -7.06
C LYS A 156 18.99 -31.09 -6.31
N ALA A 157 18.23 -32.13 -5.95
CA ALA A 157 17.07 -31.97 -5.07
C ALA A 157 17.51 -31.49 -3.68
N SER A 158 16.67 -30.69 -3.01
CA SER A 158 16.94 -30.25 -1.63
C SER A 158 16.96 -31.43 -0.68
N LEU A 159 17.72 -31.33 0.42
CA LEU A 159 17.82 -32.42 1.39
C LEU A 159 16.49 -32.70 2.12
N SER A 160 15.57 -31.71 2.14
CA SER A 160 14.19 -31.87 2.61
C SER A 160 13.36 -32.71 1.64
N ALA A 161 13.38 -32.40 0.34
CA ALA A 161 12.66 -33.17 -0.68
C ALA A 161 13.23 -34.59 -0.82
N ALA A 162 14.54 -34.77 -0.65
CA ALA A 162 15.20 -36.08 -0.68
C ALA A 162 14.93 -36.97 0.55
N ARG A 163 14.43 -36.39 1.66
CA ARG A 163 13.98 -37.12 2.86
C ARG A 163 12.46 -37.39 2.89
N CYS A 164 11.72 -36.84 1.94
CA CYS A 164 10.26 -36.96 1.85
C CYS A 164 9.83 -38.25 1.13
N ASP A 165 8.83 -38.96 1.65
CA ASP A 165 7.99 -39.87 0.86
C ASP A 165 6.71 -39.13 0.43
N PRO A 166 6.55 -38.79 -0.88
CA PRO A 166 5.35 -38.13 -1.39
C PRO A 166 4.05 -38.92 -1.21
N LYS A 167 4.13 -40.23 -0.91
CA LYS A 167 2.97 -41.09 -0.65
C LYS A 167 2.63 -41.21 0.84
N HIS A 168 3.47 -40.72 1.75
CA HIS A 168 3.19 -40.82 3.18
C HIS A 168 2.06 -39.88 3.63
N LYS A 169 1.40 -40.23 4.74
CA LYS A 169 0.25 -39.49 5.28
C LYS A 169 0.61 -38.06 5.68
N ASP A 170 1.86 -37.83 6.07
CA ASP A 170 2.38 -36.51 6.45
C ASP A 170 2.31 -35.49 5.30
N CYS A 171 2.38 -35.97 4.04
CA CYS A 171 2.24 -35.14 2.85
C CYS A 171 0.79 -34.74 2.56
N LEU A 172 -0.22 -35.27 3.27
CA LEU A 172 -1.62 -34.95 3.01
C LEU A 172 -2.02 -33.60 3.64
N LEU A 173 -2.74 -32.78 2.87
CA LEU A 173 -3.37 -31.55 3.34
C LEU A 173 -4.27 -31.79 4.57
N ARG A 174 -4.84 -32.99 4.71
CA ARG A 174 -5.59 -33.45 5.89
C ARG A 174 -4.77 -33.37 7.18
N GLU A 175 -3.52 -33.81 7.16
CA GLU A 175 -2.67 -33.88 8.35
C GLU A 175 -2.06 -32.50 8.65
N PHE A 176 -1.68 -31.75 7.61
CA PHE A 176 -1.36 -30.32 7.73
C PHE A 176 -2.50 -29.50 8.35
N ARG A 177 -3.76 -29.76 7.95
CA ARG A 177 -4.96 -29.13 8.53
C ARG A 177 -5.17 -29.48 10.01
N LYS A 178 -4.97 -30.75 10.39
CA LYS A 178 -5.00 -31.18 11.79
C LYS A 178 -3.95 -30.44 12.61
N LEU A 179 -2.72 -30.34 12.10
CA LEU A 179 -1.64 -29.58 12.74
C LEU A 179 -2.05 -28.12 12.98
N CYS A 180 -2.56 -27.44 11.94
CA CYS A 180 -3.05 -26.07 12.05
C CYS A 180 -4.18 -25.91 13.09
N ALA A 181 -5.10 -26.88 13.18
CA ALA A 181 -6.18 -26.87 14.17
C ALA A 181 -5.64 -27.06 15.61
N MET A 182 -4.82 -28.10 15.84
CA MET A 182 -4.19 -28.36 17.14
C MET A 182 -3.35 -27.17 17.63
N VAL A 183 -2.61 -26.51 16.73
CA VAL A 183 -1.87 -25.29 17.04
C VAL A 183 -2.81 -24.13 17.34
N ALA A 184 -3.90 -23.94 16.59
CA ALA A 184 -4.87 -22.86 16.82
C ALA A 184 -5.55 -22.97 18.19
N GLU A 185 -6.01 -24.17 18.57
CA GLU A 185 -6.76 -24.44 19.80
C GLU A 185 -6.02 -24.14 21.10
N LYS A 186 -4.68 -24.23 21.13
CA LYS A 186 -3.92 -24.02 22.37
C LYS A 186 -3.49 -22.55 22.51
N PRO A 187 -3.75 -21.87 23.65
CA PRO A 187 -3.37 -20.47 23.82
C PRO A 187 -1.85 -20.28 24.03
N SER A 188 -1.19 -21.21 24.74
CA SER A 188 0.23 -21.08 25.11
C SER A 188 1.18 -21.30 23.93
N TYR A 189 2.04 -20.32 23.66
CA TYR A 189 3.06 -20.38 22.60
C TYR A 189 4.04 -21.56 22.77
N ASN A 190 4.38 -21.93 24.00
CA ASN A 190 5.25 -23.08 24.26
C ASN A 190 4.58 -24.39 23.83
N VAL A 191 3.27 -24.53 24.10
CA VAL A 191 2.49 -25.70 23.68
C VAL A 191 2.28 -25.72 22.16
N LYS A 192 2.04 -24.55 21.53
CA LYS A 192 2.02 -24.42 20.05
C LYS A 192 3.34 -24.91 19.43
N THR A 193 4.47 -24.49 19.99
CA THR A 193 5.82 -24.88 19.54
C THR A 193 6.03 -26.38 19.71
N GLN A 194 5.64 -26.95 20.87
CA GLN A 194 5.77 -28.39 21.12
C GLN A 194 4.92 -29.23 20.17
N ILE A 195 3.69 -28.81 19.83
CA ILE A 195 2.83 -29.52 18.88
C ILE A 195 3.47 -29.60 17.49
N ILE A 196 4.11 -28.52 17.02
CA ILE A 196 4.83 -28.50 15.74
C ILE A 196 6.09 -29.37 15.83
N GLN A 197 6.83 -29.31 16.93
CA GLN A 197 8.04 -30.11 17.13
C GLN A 197 7.74 -31.62 17.20
N ASP A 198 6.65 -32.00 17.89
CA ASP A 198 6.20 -33.38 17.97
C ASP A 198 5.78 -33.91 16.60
N PHE A 199 5.05 -33.12 15.82
CA PHE A 199 4.68 -33.48 14.44
C PHE A 199 5.91 -33.65 13.53
N LEU A 200 6.86 -32.71 13.57
CA LEU A 200 8.10 -32.76 12.79
C LEU A 200 9.11 -33.85 13.24
N ARG A 201 8.87 -34.51 14.38
CA ARG A 201 9.71 -35.63 14.87
C ARG A 201 9.03 -36.99 14.78
N LYS A 202 7.75 -37.07 15.13
CA LYS A 202 6.97 -38.32 15.26
C LYS A 202 6.10 -38.63 14.04
N GLY A 203 5.84 -37.64 13.17
CA GLY A 203 4.89 -37.75 12.08
C GLY A 203 3.43 -37.90 12.54
N SER A 204 2.54 -38.09 11.57
CA SER A 204 1.11 -38.31 11.79
C SER A 204 0.76 -39.73 12.23
N ALA A 205 1.69 -40.69 12.10
CA ALA A 205 1.51 -42.09 12.48
C ALA A 205 2.36 -42.54 13.69
N GLY A 206 3.30 -41.72 14.17
CA GLY A 206 4.15 -42.03 15.34
C GLY A 206 5.44 -42.80 15.02
N ASP A 207 5.65 -43.13 13.75
CA ASP A 207 6.78 -43.87 13.16
C ASP A 207 7.94 -42.96 12.70
N GLY A 208 7.76 -41.64 12.74
CA GLY A 208 8.71 -40.64 12.27
C GLY A 208 8.05 -39.67 11.28
N PHE A 209 8.61 -38.47 11.11
CA PHE A 209 8.13 -37.53 10.10
C PHE A 209 8.74 -37.85 8.74
N HIS A 210 7.91 -38.27 7.79
CA HIS A 210 8.29 -38.66 6.43
C HIS A 210 7.86 -37.63 5.36
N GLY A 211 7.34 -36.47 5.77
CA GLY A 211 6.96 -35.38 4.86
C GLY A 211 8.11 -34.45 4.50
N ASP A 212 7.85 -33.50 3.61
CA ASP A 212 8.81 -32.42 3.31
C ASP A 212 8.76 -31.36 4.44
N VAL A 213 9.87 -31.25 5.20
CA VAL A 213 10.03 -30.35 6.36
C VAL A 213 9.99 -28.89 5.91
N TYR A 214 10.75 -28.53 4.88
CA TYR A 214 10.76 -27.19 4.30
C TYR A 214 9.37 -26.78 3.83
N LEU A 215 8.68 -27.65 3.08
CA LEU A 215 7.35 -27.36 2.56
C LEU A 215 6.32 -27.20 3.68
N THR A 216 6.37 -28.07 4.69
CA THR A 216 5.51 -27.98 5.88
C THR A 216 5.71 -26.64 6.60
N ILE A 217 6.96 -26.23 6.85
CA ILE A 217 7.26 -24.97 7.55
C ILE A 217 6.94 -23.75 6.68
N LYS A 218 7.18 -23.82 5.36
CA LYS A 218 6.78 -22.80 4.37
C LYS A 218 5.26 -22.57 4.42
N MET A 219 4.47 -23.64 4.39
CA MET A 219 3.01 -23.56 4.45
C MET A 219 2.46 -23.17 5.83
N LEU A 220 3.16 -23.48 6.93
CA LEU A 220 2.83 -22.93 8.26
C LEU A 220 3.10 -21.41 8.37
N LEU A 221 3.89 -20.84 7.46
CA LEU A 221 4.34 -19.44 7.53
C LEU A 221 3.92 -18.57 6.31
N PRO A 222 2.65 -18.60 5.84
CA PRO A 222 2.24 -17.92 4.60
C PRO A 222 2.22 -16.39 4.74
N GLY A 223 2.13 -15.88 5.98
CA GLY A 223 2.30 -14.46 6.33
C GLY A 223 3.75 -13.98 6.38
N VAL A 224 4.71 -14.89 6.25
CA VAL A 224 6.16 -14.62 6.31
C VAL A 224 6.79 -14.87 4.95
N ILE A 225 6.51 -16.02 4.34
CA ILE A 225 6.88 -16.38 2.96
C ILE A 225 5.71 -15.99 2.04
N LYS A 226 5.55 -14.68 1.81
CA LYS A 226 4.40 -14.14 1.06
C LYS A 226 4.58 -14.31 -0.44
N ILE A 227 3.63 -15.02 -1.07
CA ILE A 227 3.48 -15.14 -2.52
C ILE A 227 2.31 -14.25 -2.97
N VAL A 228 2.51 -13.31 -3.90
CA VAL A 228 1.45 -12.38 -4.31
C VAL A 228 0.54 -13.05 -5.36
N TYR A 229 -0.72 -13.32 -5.00
CA TYR A 229 -1.69 -14.02 -5.86
C TYR A 229 -2.50 -13.12 -6.81
N ASN A 230 -2.36 -11.79 -6.69
CA ASN A 230 -3.11 -10.78 -7.45
C ASN A 230 -4.64 -10.95 -7.38
N LEU A 231 -5.14 -11.53 -6.27
CA LEU A 231 -6.56 -11.62 -5.95
C LEU A 231 -6.97 -10.43 -5.09
N ASN A 232 -8.06 -9.79 -5.46
CA ASN A 232 -8.66 -8.66 -4.78
C ASN A 232 -9.90 -9.14 -4.02
N ASP A 233 -10.16 -8.59 -2.83
CA ASP A 233 -11.25 -9.10 -1.96
C ASP A 233 -12.59 -9.13 -2.71
N LYS A 234 -12.88 -8.09 -3.50
CA LYS A 234 -14.08 -7.98 -4.35
C LYS A 234 -14.27 -9.09 -5.39
N GLN A 235 -13.19 -9.74 -5.86
CA GLN A 235 -13.28 -10.86 -6.80
C GLN A 235 -13.79 -12.15 -6.13
N ILE A 236 -13.97 -12.11 -4.81
CA ILE A 236 -14.50 -13.18 -3.95
C ILE A 236 -15.90 -12.78 -3.42
N GLU A 237 -16.38 -11.56 -3.68
CA GLU A 237 -17.57 -10.97 -3.04
C GLU A 237 -18.83 -10.98 -3.90
N GLU A 238 -19.57 -12.09 -3.88
CA GLU A 238 -21.04 -12.07 -4.06
C GLU A 238 -21.79 -12.50 -2.77
N MET A 239 -21.04 -12.56 -1.66
CA MET A 239 -21.38 -13.32 -0.43
C MET A 239 -21.55 -12.40 0.80
N VAL A 240 -22.09 -11.21 0.58
CA VAL A 240 -21.97 -10.02 1.46
C VAL A 240 -22.37 -10.26 2.93
N ARG A 241 -23.35 -11.13 3.21
CA ARG A 241 -23.91 -11.34 4.57
C ARG A 241 -22.98 -12.10 5.52
N ASP A 242 -22.16 -13.01 5.02
CA ASP A 242 -21.32 -13.88 5.86
C ASP A 242 -19.92 -13.29 6.09
N LEU A 243 -19.49 -12.37 5.22
CA LEU A 243 -18.24 -11.62 5.35
C LEU A 243 -18.22 -10.71 6.58
N GLU A 244 -19.40 -10.40 7.13
CA GLU A 244 -19.59 -9.71 8.41
C GLU A 244 -18.84 -10.41 9.55
N GLN A 245 -18.70 -11.74 9.50
CA GLN A 245 -17.95 -12.53 10.49
C GLN A 245 -16.42 -12.33 10.43
N GLY A 246 -15.88 -11.62 9.43
CA GLY A 246 -14.44 -11.36 9.29
C GLY A 246 -13.58 -12.60 8.98
N ASP A 247 -14.18 -13.69 8.47
CA ASP A 247 -13.46 -14.86 7.95
C ASP A 247 -13.96 -15.34 6.58
N VAL A 248 -13.40 -14.75 5.53
CA VAL A 248 -13.60 -15.15 4.13
C VAL A 248 -13.42 -16.67 3.92
N SER A 249 -12.55 -17.33 4.69
CA SER A 249 -12.31 -18.77 4.55
C SER A 249 -13.44 -19.64 5.14
N GLU A 250 -14.18 -19.13 6.13
CA GLU A 250 -15.36 -19.81 6.67
C GLU A 250 -16.59 -19.52 5.81
N THR A 251 -16.76 -18.26 5.37
CA THR A 251 -17.77 -17.86 4.38
C THR A 251 -17.71 -18.74 3.13
N ILE A 252 -16.52 -18.94 2.56
CA ILE A 252 -16.33 -19.81 1.40
C ILE A 252 -16.67 -21.27 1.73
N ARG A 253 -16.30 -21.79 2.92
CA ARG A 253 -16.64 -23.17 3.29
C ARG A 253 -18.15 -23.38 3.28
N ILE A 254 -18.90 -22.52 3.96
CA ILE A 254 -20.35 -22.65 4.16
C ILE A 254 -21.09 -22.71 2.81
N PHE A 255 -20.80 -21.77 1.90
CA PHE A 255 -21.44 -21.75 0.58
C PHE A 255 -20.94 -22.86 -0.35
N PHE A 256 -19.67 -23.28 -0.24
CA PHE A 256 -19.14 -24.41 -1.01
C PHE A 256 -19.78 -25.73 -0.58
N GLU A 257 -20.03 -25.93 0.70
CA GLU A 257 -20.78 -27.08 1.26
C GLU A 257 -22.26 -27.05 0.84
N GLN A 258 -22.82 -25.87 0.51
CA GLN A 258 -24.16 -25.71 -0.06
C GLN A 258 -24.20 -25.76 -1.61
N SER A 259 -23.05 -25.82 -2.30
CA SER A 259 -22.97 -25.62 -3.74
C SER A 259 -23.41 -26.84 -4.54
N LYS A 260 -24.55 -26.72 -5.23
CA LYS A 260 -25.06 -27.72 -6.19
C LYS A 260 -24.26 -27.76 -7.50
N ILE A 261 -23.53 -26.70 -7.83
CA ILE A 261 -22.80 -26.55 -9.11
C ILE A 261 -21.36 -27.08 -8.99
N CYS A 262 -20.76 -26.98 -7.80
CA CYS A 262 -19.43 -27.50 -7.51
C CYS A 262 -19.43 -28.12 -6.11
N PRO A 263 -19.98 -29.35 -5.93
CA PRO A 263 -20.07 -29.99 -4.63
C PRO A 263 -18.68 -30.34 -4.07
N PRO A 264 -18.50 -30.41 -2.74
CA PRO A 264 -17.25 -30.83 -2.12
C PRO A 264 -16.85 -32.26 -2.46
N ALA A 265 -15.54 -32.51 -2.55
CA ALA A 265 -15.01 -33.86 -2.67
C ALA A 265 -15.27 -34.67 -1.39
N ALA A 266 -15.68 -35.94 -1.53
CA ALA A 266 -16.06 -36.80 -0.41
C ALA A 266 -14.89 -37.20 0.52
N LYS A 267 -13.64 -37.06 0.07
CA LYS A 267 -12.42 -37.35 0.85
C LYS A 267 -11.34 -36.31 0.54
N SER A 268 -10.62 -35.88 1.57
CA SER A 268 -9.43 -35.04 1.44
C SER A 268 -8.27 -35.92 0.96
N LEU A 269 -7.86 -35.72 -0.29
CA LEU A 269 -6.82 -36.50 -0.99
C LEU A 269 -5.72 -35.61 -1.60
N LEU A 270 -5.78 -34.30 -1.39
CA LEU A 270 -4.74 -33.37 -1.84
C LEU A 270 -3.48 -33.50 -0.98
N THR A 271 -2.33 -33.47 -1.63
CA THR A 271 -1.02 -33.34 -0.97
C THR A 271 -0.62 -31.88 -0.77
N ILE A 272 0.29 -31.61 0.17
CA ILE A 272 0.87 -30.27 0.39
C ILE A 272 1.69 -29.81 -0.82
N GLN A 273 2.30 -30.74 -1.56
CA GLN A 273 3.03 -30.52 -2.81
C GLN A 273 2.09 -29.99 -3.91
N GLU A 274 0.94 -30.63 -4.15
CA GLU A 274 -0.05 -30.16 -5.12
C GLU A 274 -0.65 -28.80 -4.76
N VAL A 275 -0.82 -28.53 -3.46
CA VAL A 275 -1.30 -27.22 -2.99
C VAL A 275 -0.26 -26.13 -3.23
N ASP A 276 1.02 -26.38 -2.98
CA ASP A 276 2.08 -25.41 -3.25
C ASP A 276 2.30 -25.18 -4.76
N GLU A 277 2.22 -26.23 -5.59
CA GLU A 277 2.21 -26.08 -7.04
C GLU A 277 1.02 -25.23 -7.52
N PHE A 278 -0.19 -25.47 -7.00
CA PHE A 278 -1.37 -24.64 -7.25
C PHE A 278 -1.16 -23.17 -6.83
N LEU A 279 -0.59 -22.91 -5.64
CA LEU A 279 -0.32 -21.55 -5.16
C LEU A 279 0.73 -20.85 -6.04
N ILE A 280 1.78 -21.58 -6.44
CA ILE A 280 2.81 -21.12 -7.37
C ILE A 280 2.22 -20.86 -8.76
N GLN A 281 1.28 -21.69 -9.26
CA GLN A 281 0.56 -21.46 -10.51
C GLN A 281 -0.30 -20.19 -10.42
N LEU A 282 -1.14 -20.09 -9.39
CA LEU A 282 -2.04 -18.95 -9.13
C LEU A 282 -1.28 -17.62 -9.07
N SER A 283 -0.10 -17.59 -8.45
CA SER A 283 0.75 -16.39 -8.34
C SER A 283 1.24 -15.82 -9.69
N LYS A 284 1.27 -16.65 -10.73
CA LYS A 284 1.69 -16.26 -12.09
C LYS A 284 0.54 -15.63 -12.90
N LEU A 285 -0.69 -15.68 -12.37
CA LEU A 285 -1.90 -15.22 -13.04
C LEU A 285 -2.26 -13.79 -12.61
N THR A 286 -2.86 -13.05 -13.54
CA THR A 286 -3.28 -11.64 -13.34
C THR A 286 -4.59 -11.32 -14.07
N LYS A 287 -5.36 -12.33 -14.46
CA LYS A 287 -6.69 -12.19 -15.09
C LYS A 287 -7.70 -13.00 -14.31
N GLU A 288 -8.90 -12.46 -14.21
CA GLU A 288 -10.01 -13.05 -13.47
C GLU A 288 -10.42 -14.41 -14.06
N ASP A 289 -10.59 -14.54 -15.38
CA ASP A 289 -10.92 -15.82 -16.04
C ASP A 289 -9.88 -16.92 -15.76
N ASP A 290 -8.59 -16.58 -15.87
CA ASP A 290 -7.48 -17.52 -15.69
C ASP A 290 -7.40 -17.95 -14.21
N GLN A 291 -7.51 -16.99 -13.27
CA GLN A 291 -7.53 -17.23 -11.81
C GLN A 291 -8.75 -18.07 -11.40
N GLN A 292 -9.94 -17.74 -11.91
CA GLN A 292 -11.20 -18.45 -11.65
C GLN A 292 -11.14 -19.89 -12.15
N SER A 293 -10.56 -20.13 -13.34
CA SER A 293 -10.40 -21.49 -13.88
C SER A 293 -9.52 -22.36 -12.97
N VAL A 294 -8.38 -21.84 -12.50
CA VAL A 294 -7.46 -22.59 -11.63
C VAL A 294 -8.04 -22.77 -10.22
N LEU A 295 -8.79 -21.80 -9.70
CA LEU A 295 -9.56 -21.93 -8.45
C LEU A 295 -10.68 -22.99 -8.55
N GLN A 296 -11.36 -23.10 -9.70
CA GLN A 296 -12.36 -24.15 -9.96
C GLN A 296 -11.74 -25.54 -10.14
N GLN A 297 -10.51 -25.62 -10.66
CA GLN A 297 -9.79 -26.89 -10.80
C GLN A 297 -9.40 -27.47 -9.43
N ILE A 298 -8.88 -26.65 -8.51
CA ILE A 298 -8.53 -27.13 -7.16
C ILE A 298 -9.77 -27.39 -6.30
N SER A 299 -10.81 -26.55 -6.37
CA SER A 299 -12.00 -26.69 -5.50
C SER A 299 -12.73 -28.01 -5.71
N ARG A 300 -12.82 -28.51 -6.94
CA ARG A 300 -13.38 -29.85 -7.27
C ARG A 300 -12.64 -31.02 -6.60
N ARG A 301 -11.42 -30.81 -6.10
CA ARG A 301 -10.61 -31.81 -5.36
C ARG A 301 -10.64 -31.61 -3.83
N CYS A 302 -11.32 -30.57 -3.35
CA CYS A 302 -11.33 -30.16 -1.95
C CYS A 302 -12.56 -30.69 -1.19
N THR A 303 -12.37 -31.18 0.04
CA THR A 303 -13.44 -31.07 1.06
C THR A 303 -13.63 -29.59 1.43
N GLY A 304 -14.74 -29.20 2.06
CA GLY A 304 -14.90 -27.81 2.54
C GLY A 304 -13.76 -27.35 3.44
N ASN A 305 -13.26 -28.23 4.31
CA ASN A 305 -12.12 -27.92 5.18
C ASN A 305 -10.77 -27.85 4.46
N ASP A 306 -10.61 -28.46 3.28
CA ASP A 306 -9.46 -28.25 2.40
C ASP A 306 -9.52 -26.86 1.75
N LEU A 307 -10.67 -26.49 1.18
CA LEU A 307 -10.85 -25.19 0.54
C LEU A 307 -10.66 -24.04 1.55
N LYS A 308 -11.22 -24.18 2.77
CA LYS A 308 -10.97 -23.25 3.89
C LYS A 308 -9.47 -23.06 4.17
N CYS A 309 -8.70 -24.15 4.19
CA CYS A 309 -7.27 -24.10 4.44
C CYS A 309 -6.51 -23.39 3.30
N ILE A 310 -6.86 -23.72 2.05
CA ILE A 310 -6.25 -23.10 0.85
C ILE A 310 -6.57 -21.60 0.78
N ILE A 311 -7.79 -21.17 1.09
CA ILE A 311 -8.14 -19.74 1.17
C ILE A 311 -7.34 -19.02 2.28
N ARG A 312 -7.07 -19.68 3.41
CA ARG A 312 -6.22 -19.12 4.48
C ARG A 312 -4.76 -18.96 4.05
N LEU A 313 -4.22 -19.90 3.28
CA LEU A 313 -2.89 -19.78 2.65
C LEU A 313 -2.86 -18.63 1.63
N ILE A 314 -3.91 -18.47 0.82
CA ILE A 314 -4.08 -17.35 -0.14
C ILE A 314 -4.18 -16.00 0.60
N LYS A 315 -4.92 -15.93 1.71
CA LYS A 315 -5.07 -14.73 2.56
C LYS A 315 -3.87 -14.46 3.48
N HIS A 316 -2.82 -15.27 3.42
CA HIS A 316 -1.61 -15.16 4.25
C HIS A 316 -1.80 -15.34 5.77
N ASP A 317 -2.94 -15.91 6.20
CA ASP A 317 -3.27 -16.08 7.63
C ASP A 317 -4.02 -17.40 7.88
N LEU A 318 -3.37 -18.32 8.59
CA LEU A 318 -3.95 -19.59 9.04
C LEU A 318 -4.91 -19.45 10.25
N LYS A 319 -4.94 -18.27 10.90
CA LYS A 319 -5.63 -17.98 12.16
C LYS A 319 -5.27 -18.94 13.30
N MET A 320 -4.01 -19.36 13.37
CA MET A 320 -3.49 -20.27 14.40
C MET A 320 -2.70 -19.57 15.52
N ASN A 321 -2.54 -18.24 15.47
CA ASN A 321 -1.78 -17.43 16.42
C ASN A 321 -0.35 -17.96 16.67
N ALA A 322 0.33 -18.42 15.61
CA ALA A 322 1.74 -18.79 15.61
C ALA A 322 2.44 -18.11 14.41
N GLY A 323 3.45 -17.30 14.69
CA GLY A 323 4.31 -16.67 13.68
C GLY A 323 5.68 -17.34 13.59
N ALA A 324 6.59 -16.75 12.81
CA ALA A 324 7.92 -17.29 12.50
C ALA A 324 8.67 -17.89 13.70
N LYS A 325 8.66 -17.23 14.85
CA LYS A 325 9.31 -17.72 16.08
C LYS A 325 8.83 -19.12 16.46
N HIS A 326 7.55 -19.27 16.81
CA HIS A 326 7.00 -20.52 17.36
C HIS A 326 7.05 -21.71 16.38
N VAL A 327 7.15 -21.45 15.07
CA VAL A 327 7.30 -22.50 14.05
C VAL A 327 8.77 -22.88 13.83
N LEU A 328 9.71 -21.94 13.98
CA LEU A 328 11.15 -22.20 13.81
C LEU A 328 11.81 -22.71 15.09
N ASP A 329 11.43 -22.20 16.26
CA ASP A 329 11.84 -22.73 17.58
C ASP A 329 11.47 -24.23 17.72
N ALA A 330 10.46 -24.69 16.98
CA ALA A 330 10.05 -26.10 16.91
C ALA A 330 11.00 -26.97 16.06
N LEU A 331 11.63 -26.39 15.02
CA LEU A 331 12.61 -27.03 14.14
C LEU A 331 13.99 -27.15 14.81
N ASP A 332 14.52 -26.02 15.29
CA ASP A 332 15.79 -25.94 16.05
C ASP A 332 15.79 -24.66 16.91
N PRO A 333 16.32 -24.67 18.15
CA PRO A 333 16.32 -23.50 19.04
C PRO A 333 16.96 -22.22 18.44
N ASN A 334 17.90 -22.36 17.51
CA ASN A 334 18.55 -21.24 16.83
C ASN A 334 17.92 -20.91 15.47
N ALA A 335 16.98 -21.70 14.95
CA ALA A 335 16.41 -21.49 13.60
C ALA A 335 15.71 -20.14 13.46
N TYR A 336 15.06 -19.60 14.50
CA TYR A 336 14.47 -18.27 14.44
C TYR A 336 15.54 -17.18 14.34
N GLU A 337 16.61 -17.23 15.13
CA GLU A 337 17.70 -16.26 15.07
C GLU A 337 18.47 -16.34 13.74
N ALA A 338 18.79 -17.55 13.28
CA ALA A 338 19.40 -17.78 11.96
C ALA A 338 18.52 -17.25 10.81
N PHE A 339 17.20 -17.41 10.90
CA PHE A 339 16.25 -16.85 9.93
C PHE A 339 16.04 -15.32 10.06
N LYS A 340 16.38 -14.70 11.19
CA LYS A 340 16.47 -13.23 11.28
C LYS A 340 17.77 -12.70 10.64
N ALA A 341 18.87 -13.44 10.77
CA ALA A 341 20.16 -13.10 10.17
C ALA A 341 20.21 -13.31 8.64
N SER A 342 19.55 -14.35 8.10
CA SER A 342 19.59 -14.67 6.66
C SER A 342 18.28 -14.45 5.89
N ARG A 343 17.11 -14.47 6.56
CA ARG A 343 15.76 -14.44 5.96
C ARG A 343 15.45 -15.53 4.92
N ASN A 344 16.36 -16.47 4.67
CA ASN A 344 16.16 -17.60 3.77
C ASN A 344 15.69 -18.83 4.57
N LEU A 345 14.42 -19.18 4.42
CA LEU A 345 13.85 -20.34 5.09
C LEU A 345 14.42 -21.67 4.57
N GLN A 346 14.77 -21.74 3.28
CA GLN A 346 15.28 -22.98 2.67
C GLN A 346 16.68 -23.30 3.21
N ASP A 347 17.57 -22.30 3.21
CA ASP A 347 18.90 -22.40 3.84
C ASP A 347 18.83 -22.85 5.30
N VAL A 348 17.98 -22.22 6.11
CA VAL A 348 17.83 -22.56 7.53
C VAL A 348 17.35 -24.01 7.71
N VAL A 349 16.40 -24.48 6.90
CA VAL A 349 15.93 -25.87 6.96
C VAL A 349 17.02 -26.84 6.47
N GLU A 350 17.69 -26.56 5.36
CA GLU A 350 18.74 -27.41 4.81
C GLU A 350 19.94 -27.54 5.78
N ARG A 351 20.36 -26.45 6.43
CA ARG A 351 21.41 -26.49 7.46
C ARG A 351 21.01 -27.25 8.72
N VAL A 352 19.76 -27.15 9.17
CA VAL A 352 19.26 -27.96 10.30
C VAL A 352 19.23 -29.46 9.94
N LEU A 353 18.70 -29.82 8.76
CA LEU A 353 18.64 -31.22 8.33
C LEU A 353 20.05 -31.81 8.10
N GLN A 354 21.01 -31.01 7.63
CA GLN A 354 22.41 -31.41 7.50
C GLN A 354 23.05 -31.67 8.87
N ASN A 355 22.86 -30.77 9.85
CA ASN A 355 23.33 -30.96 11.22
C ASN A 355 22.74 -32.23 11.85
N GLN A 356 21.46 -32.53 11.60
CA GLN A 356 20.82 -33.77 12.03
C GLN A 356 21.46 -35.00 11.38
N GLN A 357 21.66 -35.00 10.05
CA GLN A 357 22.29 -36.10 9.33
C GLN A 357 23.75 -36.35 9.75
N GLU A 358 24.44 -35.35 10.30
CA GLU A 358 25.79 -35.51 10.87
C GLU A 358 25.76 -36.02 12.31
N ALA A 359 24.78 -35.59 13.13
CA ALA A 359 24.56 -36.13 14.46
C ALA A 359 24.12 -37.62 14.43
N GLU A 360 23.35 -38.02 13.41
CA GLU A 360 22.99 -39.42 13.13
C GLU A 360 24.22 -40.31 12.87
N LYS A 361 25.30 -39.74 12.34
CA LYS A 361 26.54 -40.47 11.99
C LYS A 361 27.58 -40.52 13.12
N VAL A 362 27.50 -39.61 14.10
CA VAL A 362 28.49 -39.47 15.17
C VAL A 362 27.78 -39.41 16.53
N PRO A 363 27.64 -40.55 17.24
CA PRO A 363 26.98 -40.61 18.53
C PRO A 363 27.52 -39.58 19.53
N GLY A 364 26.64 -38.71 20.04
CA GLY A 364 26.98 -37.64 20.98
C GLY A 364 27.25 -36.27 20.35
N LEU A 365 27.46 -36.17 19.03
CA LEU A 365 27.72 -34.88 18.36
C LEU A 365 26.44 -34.05 18.21
N LYS A 366 26.26 -33.04 19.07
CA LYS A 366 25.21 -32.02 18.91
C LYS A 366 25.77 -30.78 18.22
N LYS A 367 25.67 -30.71 16.88
CA LYS A 367 25.92 -29.46 16.14
C LYS A 367 24.74 -28.50 16.28
N THR A 368 24.93 -27.44 17.05
CA THR A 368 24.02 -26.29 17.10
C THR A 368 24.01 -25.54 15.76
N LEU A 369 22.86 -25.03 15.33
CA LEU A 369 22.77 -24.20 14.12
C LEU A 369 23.50 -22.85 14.30
N SER A 370 24.35 -22.49 13.35
CA SER A 370 25.04 -21.19 13.33
C SER A 370 24.10 -20.04 12.91
N VAL A 371 24.18 -18.93 13.65
CA VAL A 371 23.51 -17.68 13.31
C VAL A 371 24.52 -16.78 12.59
N GLN A 372 24.37 -16.66 11.27
CA GLN A 372 25.26 -15.88 10.41
C GLN A 372 24.42 -15.16 9.35
N ALA A 373 24.80 -13.94 9.00
CA ALA A 373 24.27 -13.27 7.81
C ALA A 373 24.91 -13.88 6.56
N SER A 374 24.19 -13.89 5.45
CA SER A 374 24.67 -14.39 4.16
C SER A 374 24.52 -13.32 3.09
N LEU A 375 25.57 -13.09 2.30
CA LEU A 375 25.56 -12.10 1.23
C LEU A 375 24.42 -12.36 0.23
N MET A 376 23.92 -11.30 -0.42
CA MET A 376 22.73 -11.33 -1.31
C MET A 376 21.41 -11.81 -0.64
N THR A 377 21.43 -12.15 0.65
CA THR A 377 20.28 -12.69 1.37
C THR A 377 19.81 -11.69 2.42
N PRO A 378 18.53 -11.29 2.48
CA PRO A 378 18.13 -10.14 3.32
C PRO A 378 18.34 -10.39 4.82
N VAL A 379 18.92 -9.43 5.53
CA VAL A 379 18.92 -9.40 7.01
C VAL A 379 17.58 -8.79 7.47
N GLN A 380 16.99 -9.23 8.59
CA GLN A 380 15.91 -8.45 9.20
C GLN A 380 16.48 -7.16 9.79
N PRO A 381 15.92 -5.98 9.47
CA PRO A 381 16.42 -4.73 10.02
C PRO A 381 16.28 -4.69 11.54
N MET A 382 17.21 -4.03 12.22
CA MET A 382 17.07 -3.66 13.63
C MET A 382 15.94 -2.64 13.77
N LEU A 383 15.13 -2.75 14.82
CA LEU A 383 13.88 -2.01 14.97
C LEU A 383 13.92 -1.02 16.13
N ALA A 384 13.14 0.06 16.00
CA ALA A 384 12.96 1.05 17.05
C ALA A 384 11.66 0.85 17.85
N GLU A 385 11.76 0.91 19.17
CA GLU A 385 10.67 1.02 20.15
C GLU A 385 10.24 2.49 20.32
N ALA A 386 8.97 2.76 20.64
CA ALA A 386 8.50 4.12 20.87
C ALA A 386 8.99 4.65 22.24
N CYS A 387 9.77 5.72 22.23
CA CYS A 387 10.25 6.39 23.44
C CYS A 387 9.27 7.47 23.87
N LYS A 388 8.82 7.44 25.14
CA LYS A 388 7.81 8.36 25.68
C LYS A 388 8.38 9.60 26.39
N SER A 389 9.60 9.53 26.91
CA SER A 389 10.24 10.60 27.69
C SER A 389 11.76 10.57 27.54
N ILE A 390 12.45 11.59 28.05
CA ILE A 390 13.91 11.71 28.00
C ILE A 390 14.57 10.78 29.02
N GLU A 391 13.97 10.66 30.21
CA GLU A 391 14.44 9.85 31.33
C GLU A 391 14.46 8.36 30.93
N TYR A 392 13.46 7.91 30.16
CA TYR A 392 13.44 6.57 29.58
C TYR A 392 14.57 6.34 28.56
N ALA A 393 14.90 7.34 27.74
CA ALA A 393 16.01 7.26 26.79
C ALA A 393 17.37 7.17 27.51
N MET A 394 17.62 8.07 28.46
CA MET A 394 18.85 8.10 29.25
C MET A 394 19.03 6.80 30.05
N LYS A 395 17.97 6.30 30.70
CA LYS A 395 17.98 5.03 31.44
C LYS A 395 18.25 3.81 30.56
N LYS A 396 17.81 3.81 29.30
CA LYS A 396 18.02 2.69 28.36
C LYS A 396 19.37 2.76 27.64
N CYS A 397 19.98 3.95 27.52
CA CYS A 397 21.29 4.15 26.89
C CYS A 397 22.27 4.84 27.88
N PRO A 398 22.60 4.21 29.03
CA PRO A 398 23.35 4.86 30.11
C PRO A 398 24.80 5.21 29.75
N ASN A 399 25.35 4.64 28.67
CA ASN A 399 26.69 4.93 28.17
C ASN A 399 26.73 6.13 27.19
N GLY A 400 25.59 6.79 26.97
CA GLY A 400 25.39 7.73 25.87
C GLY A 400 24.78 7.06 24.62
N MET A 401 24.37 7.89 23.66
CA MET A 401 23.66 7.45 22.45
C MET A 401 24.02 8.28 21.21
N TYR A 402 23.81 7.70 20.03
CA TYR A 402 23.69 8.46 18.79
C TYR A 402 22.21 8.78 18.51
N ALA A 403 21.95 10.03 18.16
CA ALA A 403 20.64 10.52 17.75
C ALA A 403 20.65 10.89 16.25
N GLU A 404 19.75 10.29 15.47
CA GLU A 404 19.66 10.37 14.01
C GLU A 404 18.20 10.62 13.55
N ILE A 405 17.97 11.07 12.31
CA ILE A 405 16.60 11.40 11.81
C ILE A 405 15.86 10.14 11.31
N ASN A 406 14.57 10.00 11.64
CA ASN A 406 13.78 8.77 11.46
C ASN A 406 12.79 8.80 10.28
N LEU A 407 13.07 8.06 9.19
CA LEU A 407 12.20 7.98 7.99
C LEU A 407 11.84 6.52 7.62
N LYS A 408 11.58 6.13 6.36
CA LYS A 408 10.84 4.87 6.03
C LYS A 408 11.35 4.05 4.82
N PRO A 409 11.31 2.70 4.92
CA PRO A 409 11.87 1.78 3.92
C PRO A 409 11.24 1.87 2.52
N VAL A 410 12.06 1.53 1.52
CA VAL A 410 11.84 1.86 0.11
C VAL A 410 11.87 0.63 -0.81
N LEU A 411 11.14 0.70 -1.93
CA LEU A 411 10.94 -0.41 -2.88
C LEU A 411 12.15 -0.61 -3.83
N PRO A 412 12.48 -1.87 -4.22
CA PRO A 412 13.69 -2.18 -5.01
C PRO A 412 13.89 -1.40 -6.31
N HIS A 413 12.82 -1.02 -7.02
CA HIS A 413 12.93 -0.24 -8.26
C HIS A 413 13.47 1.19 -8.04
N LYS A 414 13.45 1.69 -6.80
CA LYS A 414 13.93 3.04 -6.45
C LYS A 414 15.41 3.12 -6.10
N VAL A 415 16.08 1.97 -5.90
CA VAL A 415 17.51 1.89 -5.57
C VAL A 415 18.38 1.44 -6.74
N ALA A 416 17.79 1.14 -7.90
CA ALA A 416 18.51 0.61 -9.06
C ALA A 416 19.62 1.54 -9.57
N HIS A 417 19.46 2.87 -9.44
CA HIS A 417 20.44 3.87 -9.85
C HIS A 417 21.60 4.05 -8.86
N PHE A 418 21.55 3.46 -7.66
CA PHE A 418 22.69 3.49 -6.72
C PHE A 418 23.79 2.50 -7.08
N LYS A 419 23.54 1.58 -8.04
CA LYS A 419 24.56 0.64 -8.55
C LYS A 419 25.82 1.34 -9.05
N ASP A 420 25.67 2.51 -9.65
CA ASP A 420 26.78 3.25 -10.25
C ASP A 420 27.53 4.08 -9.19
N PHE A 421 26.84 4.49 -8.12
CA PHE A 421 27.37 5.34 -7.05
C PHE A 421 27.98 4.56 -5.87
N ILE A 422 27.44 3.39 -5.49
CA ILE A 422 27.96 2.60 -4.36
C ILE A 422 29.44 2.19 -4.55
N PRO A 423 29.90 1.74 -5.75
CA PRO A 423 31.32 1.44 -5.97
C PRO A 423 32.25 2.67 -5.90
N GLN A 424 31.71 3.86 -6.17
CA GLN A 424 32.44 5.13 -6.01
C GLN A 424 32.50 5.55 -4.53
N ALA A 425 31.43 5.30 -3.77
CA ALA A 425 31.34 5.64 -2.35
C ALA A 425 32.11 4.66 -1.45
N PHE A 426 32.37 3.42 -1.89
CA PHE A 426 33.14 2.42 -1.14
C PHE A 426 34.31 1.85 -1.95
N PRO A 427 35.39 2.63 -2.17
CA PRO A 427 36.58 2.15 -2.89
C PRO A 427 37.18 0.91 -2.23
N GLY A 428 37.16 -0.23 -2.93
CA GLY A 428 37.65 -1.52 -2.41
C GLY A 428 36.63 -2.37 -1.65
N GLY A 429 35.37 -1.92 -1.54
CA GLY A 429 34.26 -2.75 -1.05
C GLY A 429 33.79 -3.75 -2.11
N GLN A 430 34.15 -5.02 -1.95
CA GLN A 430 33.80 -6.12 -2.87
C GLN A 430 32.46 -6.77 -2.50
N SER A 431 32.20 -6.93 -1.20
CA SER A 431 30.95 -7.44 -0.65
C SER A 431 30.53 -6.59 0.56
N MET A 432 29.24 -6.24 0.67
CA MET A 432 28.75 -5.46 1.80
C MET A 432 27.24 -5.60 2.03
N ILE A 433 26.80 -5.31 3.26
CA ILE A 433 25.40 -5.09 3.62
C ILE A 433 25.35 -3.79 4.44
N LEU A 434 24.66 -2.79 3.91
CA LEU A 434 24.50 -1.47 4.52
C LEU A 434 23.06 -1.29 5.01
N ASP A 435 22.89 -0.64 6.17
CA ASP A 435 21.58 -0.17 6.62
C ASP A 435 21.45 1.34 6.35
N SER A 436 20.36 1.72 5.68
CA SER A 436 20.27 3.02 5.00
C SER A 436 18.84 3.43 4.68
N GLU A 437 18.65 4.75 4.60
CA GLU A 437 17.36 5.40 4.32
C GLU A 437 17.41 6.10 2.95
N VAL A 438 16.30 6.10 2.19
CA VAL A 438 16.29 6.60 0.80
C VAL A 438 15.35 7.79 0.66
N LEU A 439 15.93 8.99 0.52
CA LEU A 439 15.20 10.26 0.47
C LEU A 439 15.24 10.90 -0.91
N LEU A 440 14.44 11.95 -1.09
CA LEU A 440 14.51 12.86 -2.23
C LEU A 440 15.17 14.16 -1.75
N ILE A 441 16.27 14.58 -2.36
CA ILE A 441 16.99 15.83 -2.07
C ILE A 441 16.77 16.80 -3.24
N ASP A 442 16.48 18.07 -2.95
CA ASP A 442 16.58 19.15 -3.94
C ASP A 442 18.06 19.47 -4.21
N ASN A 443 18.51 19.33 -5.47
CA ASN A 443 19.91 19.57 -5.83
C ASN A 443 20.34 21.03 -5.62
N LYS A 444 19.41 21.99 -5.62
CA LYS A 444 19.72 23.42 -5.50
C LYS A 444 19.98 23.85 -4.06
N THR A 445 19.28 23.27 -3.09
CA THR A 445 19.46 23.57 -1.66
C THR A 445 20.24 22.52 -0.88
N GLY A 446 20.42 21.31 -1.44
CA GLY A 446 21.02 20.17 -0.74
C GLY A 446 20.13 19.58 0.36
N LYS A 447 18.90 20.07 0.54
CA LYS A 447 18.01 19.68 1.64
C LYS A 447 17.09 18.52 1.28
N PRO A 448 16.79 17.61 2.23
CA PRO A 448 15.79 16.56 2.04
C PRO A 448 14.38 17.17 1.90
N LEU A 449 13.60 16.61 0.98
CA LEU A 449 12.23 17.04 0.70
C LEU A 449 11.21 16.27 1.56
N PRO A 450 10.03 16.86 1.87
CA PRO A 450 9.05 16.27 2.79
C PRO A 450 8.55 14.86 2.42
N PHE A 451 7.99 14.17 3.42
CA PHE A 451 7.47 12.81 3.27
C PHE A 451 6.42 12.70 2.14
N GLY A 452 6.50 11.60 1.38
CA GLY A 452 5.58 11.30 0.26
C GLY A 452 5.96 11.91 -1.10
N THR A 453 6.98 12.77 -1.17
CA THR A 453 7.56 13.26 -2.43
C THR A 453 8.16 12.14 -3.30
N LEU A 454 8.63 11.07 -2.66
CA LEU A 454 9.10 9.82 -3.27
C LEU A 454 8.04 9.02 -4.08
N GLY A 455 6.78 9.47 -4.17
CA GLY A 455 5.81 8.87 -5.09
C GLY A 455 6.16 9.23 -6.55
N VAL A 456 6.02 8.30 -7.50
CA VAL A 456 6.47 8.50 -8.90
C VAL A 456 5.91 9.78 -9.53
N HIS A 457 4.60 10.02 -9.38
CA HIS A 457 3.92 11.23 -9.86
C HIS A 457 4.36 12.50 -9.12
N LYS A 458 4.85 12.41 -7.88
CA LYS A 458 5.36 13.55 -7.11
C LYS A 458 6.82 13.85 -7.42
N LYS A 459 7.68 12.84 -7.64
CA LYS A 459 9.06 13.06 -8.13
C LYS A 459 9.05 13.84 -9.45
N ALA A 460 8.12 13.54 -10.37
CA ALA A 460 7.98 14.26 -11.63
C ALA A 460 7.67 15.77 -11.47
N ALA A 461 7.14 16.21 -10.32
CA ALA A 461 6.90 17.62 -10.02
C ALA A 461 8.14 18.35 -9.44
N PHE A 462 9.20 17.63 -9.06
CA PHE A 462 10.46 18.18 -8.57
C PHE A 462 11.59 17.83 -9.56
N GLN A 463 11.62 18.55 -10.69
CA GLN A 463 12.59 18.29 -11.78
C GLN A 463 14.05 18.39 -11.30
N ASP A 464 14.34 19.31 -10.38
CA ASP A 464 15.66 19.52 -9.78
C ASP A 464 15.99 18.55 -8.64
N ALA A 465 15.20 17.50 -8.37
CA ALA A 465 15.36 16.67 -7.18
C ALA A 465 15.87 15.24 -7.45
N ASN A 466 16.98 14.87 -6.80
CA ASN A 466 17.61 13.57 -6.89
C ASN A 466 17.18 12.64 -5.75
N VAL A 467 17.24 11.33 -6.01
CA VAL A 467 17.09 10.32 -4.95
C VAL A 467 18.47 10.06 -4.35
N CYS A 468 18.57 10.17 -3.02
CA CYS A 468 19.80 10.08 -2.25
C CYS A 468 19.68 9.00 -1.15
N LEU A 469 20.78 8.29 -0.91
CA LEU A 469 20.93 7.29 0.13
C LEU A 469 21.59 7.95 1.35
N PHE A 470 20.98 7.81 2.53
CA PHE A 470 21.56 8.20 3.81
C PHE A 470 21.96 6.93 4.55
N VAL A 471 23.25 6.60 4.54
CA VAL A 471 23.79 5.38 5.14
C VAL A 471 24.02 5.60 6.61
N PHE A 472 23.49 4.70 7.45
CA PHE A 472 23.54 4.85 8.90
C PHE A 472 24.26 3.73 9.65
N ASP A 473 24.31 2.51 9.11
CA ASP A 473 25.01 1.37 9.72
C ASP A 473 25.66 0.46 8.67
N CYS A 474 26.66 -0.32 9.09
CA CYS A 474 27.35 -1.31 8.27
C CYS A 474 27.25 -2.69 8.95
N ILE A 475 26.52 -3.61 8.33
CA ILE A 475 26.18 -4.93 8.89
C ILE A 475 27.25 -5.97 8.50
N TYR A 476 27.84 -5.84 7.32
CA TYR A 476 28.77 -6.80 6.71
C TYR A 476 29.66 -6.05 5.70
N PHE A 477 30.95 -6.39 5.62
CA PHE A 477 31.88 -5.82 4.64
C PHE A 477 33.07 -6.76 4.36
N ASN A 478 33.44 -6.92 3.09
CA ASN A 478 34.51 -7.79 2.59
C ASN A 478 34.59 -9.14 3.32
N ASP A 479 33.45 -9.84 3.26
CA ASP A 479 33.18 -11.15 3.84
C ASP A 479 33.24 -11.29 5.36
N VAL A 480 33.36 -10.16 6.08
CA VAL A 480 33.31 -10.09 7.54
C VAL A 480 31.95 -9.54 8.01
N SER A 481 31.28 -10.30 8.89
CA SER A 481 30.13 -9.80 9.65
C SER A 481 30.57 -8.77 10.69
N LEU A 482 29.87 -7.64 10.75
CA LEU A 482 30.09 -6.59 11.76
C LEU A 482 29.01 -6.57 12.84
N MET A 483 27.97 -7.41 12.74
CA MET A 483 26.81 -7.40 13.65
C MET A 483 27.18 -7.47 15.13
N ASP A 484 28.15 -8.30 15.49
CA ASP A 484 28.58 -8.53 16.87
C ASP A 484 29.52 -7.43 17.42
N ARG A 485 29.85 -6.41 16.61
CA ARG A 485 30.63 -5.25 17.05
C ARG A 485 29.70 -4.13 17.55
N PRO A 486 30.12 -3.37 18.59
CA PRO A 486 29.43 -2.16 19.04
C PRO A 486 29.14 -1.15 17.92
N LEU A 487 28.01 -0.43 18.02
CA LEU A 487 27.64 0.62 17.05
C LEU A 487 28.73 1.69 16.88
N CYS A 488 29.43 2.08 17.95
CA CYS A 488 30.56 3.00 17.85
C CYS A 488 31.70 2.49 16.93
N GLU A 489 31.95 1.18 16.88
CA GLU A 489 32.91 0.57 15.96
C GLU A 489 32.37 0.44 14.55
N ARG A 490 31.11 -0.01 14.38
CA ARG A 490 30.47 -0.11 13.05
C ARG A 490 30.37 1.25 12.36
N ARG A 491 30.06 2.30 13.13
CA ARG A 491 29.96 3.68 12.62
C ARG A 491 31.33 4.28 12.33
N LYS A 492 32.36 4.01 13.16
CA LYS A 492 33.74 4.35 12.80
C LYS A 492 34.15 3.65 11.50
N PHE A 493 33.92 2.34 11.39
CA PHE A 493 34.23 1.56 10.18
C PHE A 493 33.55 2.16 8.93
N LEU A 494 32.28 2.59 9.05
CA LEU A 494 31.58 3.28 7.97
C LEU A 494 32.29 4.59 7.57
N HIS A 495 32.73 5.42 8.52
CA HIS A 495 33.48 6.65 8.22
C HIS A 495 34.89 6.38 7.67
N ASP A 496 35.56 5.32 8.11
CA ASP A 496 36.91 4.93 7.64
C ASP A 496 36.89 4.33 6.22
N ASN A 497 35.73 3.87 5.71
CA ASN A 497 35.62 3.12 4.43
C ASN A 497 34.60 3.71 3.43
N MET A 498 33.85 4.76 3.79
CA MET A 498 32.87 5.42 2.90
C MET A 498 33.28 6.85 2.56
N VAL A 499 33.20 7.19 1.27
CA VAL A 499 33.32 8.55 0.73
C VAL A 499 31.92 9.05 0.38
N GLU A 500 31.58 10.26 0.82
CA GLU A 500 30.30 10.87 0.43
C GLU A 500 30.28 11.29 -1.04
N ILE A 501 29.14 11.05 -1.69
CA ILE A 501 28.83 11.54 -3.03
C ILE A 501 27.68 12.54 -2.89
N PRO A 502 27.92 13.85 -3.11
CA PRO A 502 26.92 14.89 -2.92
C PRO A 502 25.59 14.60 -3.62
N ASN A 503 24.49 14.78 -2.89
CA ASN A 503 23.11 14.50 -3.32
C ASN A 503 22.85 13.05 -3.83
N ARG A 504 23.74 12.09 -3.52
CA ARG A 504 23.64 10.68 -3.94
C ARG A 504 23.82 9.67 -2.81
N ILE A 505 24.94 9.72 -2.09
CA ILE A 505 25.24 8.82 -0.98
C ILE A 505 25.92 9.64 0.11
N LEU A 506 25.21 9.84 1.22
CA LEU A 506 25.63 10.66 2.35
C LEU A 506 25.58 9.82 3.63
N PHE A 507 26.32 10.23 4.66
CA PHE A 507 26.13 9.73 6.01
C PHE A 507 24.80 10.24 6.59
N SER A 508 24.15 9.49 7.47
CA SER A 508 23.11 10.08 8.32
C SER A 508 23.72 11.14 9.25
N GLU A 509 23.07 12.32 9.38
CA GLU A 509 23.42 13.26 10.45
C GLU A 509 23.19 12.57 11.79
N MET A 510 24.24 12.53 12.61
CA MET A 510 24.21 11.98 13.96
C MET A 510 24.89 12.95 14.92
N LYS A 511 24.27 13.14 16.10
CA LYS A 511 24.96 13.73 17.26
C LYS A 511 25.21 12.65 18.30
N HIS A 512 26.38 12.70 18.92
CA HIS A 512 26.64 12.01 20.18
C HIS A 512 25.98 12.78 21.32
N VAL A 513 25.21 12.08 22.16
CA VAL A 513 24.42 12.66 23.26
C VAL A 513 24.73 11.90 24.55
N THR A 514 25.12 12.63 25.58
CA THR A 514 25.48 12.09 26.91
C THR A 514 24.70 12.74 28.07
N LYS A 515 23.93 13.79 27.80
CA LYS A 515 23.12 14.53 28.79
C LYS A 515 21.66 14.64 28.38
N ALA A 516 20.78 14.75 29.37
CA ALA A 516 19.34 14.92 29.17
C ALA A 516 19.00 16.26 28.49
N SER A 517 19.71 17.34 28.85
CA SER A 517 19.61 18.68 28.22
C SER A 517 19.82 18.62 26.71
N ASP A 518 20.91 18.00 26.29
CA ASP A 518 21.37 17.97 24.91
C ASP A 518 20.42 17.15 24.03
N LEU A 519 19.71 16.18 24.63
CA LEU A 519 18.63 15.44 24.00
C LEU A 519 17.36 16.31 23.87
N ALA A 520 16.98 17.04 24.92
CA ALA A 520 15.83 17.95 24.92
C ALA A 520 15.94 19.03 23.83
N ASP A 521 17.08 19.73 23.78
CA ASP A 521 17.37 20.74 22.77
C ASP A 521 17.30 20.18 21.35
N MET A 522 17.80 18.96 21.14
CA MET A 522 17.75 18.31 19.84
C MET A 522 16.33 17.90 19.44
N ILE A 523 15.52 17.41 20.38
CA ILE A 523 14.11 17.08 20.14
C ILE A 523 13.34 18.35 19.73
N THR A 524 13.48 19.44 20.49
CA THR A 524 12.87 20.74 20.14
C THR A 524 13.38 21.26 18.79
N ARG A 525 14.69 21.18 18.49
CA ARG A 525 15.24 21.56 17.17
C ARG A 525 14.60 20.78 16.02
N VAL A 526 14.64 19.44 16.09
CA VAL A 526 14.21 18.54 15.03
C VAL A 526 12.72 18.71 14.71
N ILE A 527 11.88 18.93 15.73
CA ILE A 527 10.44 19.13 15.53
C ILE A 527 10.14 20.59 15.10
N ARG A 528 10.89 21.60 15.56
CA ARG A 528 10.81 22.98 15.04
C ARG A 528 11.16 23.06 13.55
N GLU A 529 12.10 22.22 13.09
CA GLU A 529 12.46 22.06 11.68
C GLU A 529 11.45 21.21 10.87
N GLY A 530 10.37 20.71 11.50
CA GLY A 530 9.29 19.97 10.85
C GLY A 530 9.63 18.52 10.46
N LEU A 531 10.66 17.93 11.07
CA LEU A 531 11.13 16.58 10.76
C LEU A 531 10.31 15.50 11.52
N GLU A 532 10.25 14.27 11.00
CA GLU A 532 9.41 13.19 11.57
C GLU A 532 9.91 12.67 12.95
N GLY A 533 11.07 13.14 13.43
CA GLY A 533 11.62 12.84 14.77
C GLY A 533 12.96 12.10 14.74
N LEU A 534 13.39 11.62 15.91
CA LEU A 534 14.69 10.98 16.13
C LEU A 534 14.61 9.44 16.22
N VAL A 535 15.70 8.78 15.87
CA VAL A 535 16.11 7.44 16.30
C VAL A 535 17.24 7.62 17.30
N LEU A 536 17.16 6.99 18.47
CA LEU A 536 18.23 6.97 19.46
C LEU A 536 18.81 5.55 19.53
N LYS A 537 20.13 5.43 19.46
CA LYS A 537 20.87 4.17 19.40
C LYS A 537 21.98 4.15 20.44
N ASP A 538 22.02 3.12 21.30
CA ASP A 538 23.12 2.91 22.25
C ASP A 538 24.45 2.71 21.52
N LEU A 539 25.50 3.41 21.97
CA LEU A 539 26.86 3.35 21.42
C LEU A 539 27.49 1.96 21.53
N LYS A 540 27.09 1.19 22.57
CA LYS A 540 27.55 -0.17 22.82
C LYS A 540 26.59 -1.25 22.30
N GLY A 541 25.51 -0.86 21.62
CA GLY A 541 24.55 -1.78 21.02
C GLY A 541 25.12 -2.52 19.80
N ASN A 542 25.10 -3.84 19.86
CA ASN A 542 25.32 -4.71 18.71
C ASN A 542 24.16 -4.59 17.70
N TYR A 543 24.36 -5.01 16.45
CA TYR A 543 23.28 -5.05 15.47
C TYR A 543 22.47 -6.34 15.68
N GLU A 544 21.21 -6.22 16.10
CA GLU A 544 20.38 -7.37 16.47
C GLU A 544 19.16 -7.50 15.54
N PRO A 545 19.25 -8.32 14.47
CA PRO A 545 18.22 -8.43 13.45
C PRO A 545 16.81 -8.67 14.02
N GLY A 546 15.87 -7.81 13.65
CA GLY A 546 14.47 -7.87 14.07
C GLY A 546 14.16 -7.53 15.54
N LYS A 547 15.16 -7.23 16.39
CA LYS A 547 14.91 -6.82 17.80
C LYS A 547 14.60 -5.32 17.90
N ARG A 548 13.84 -4.93 18.93
CA ARG A 548 13.36 -3.54 19.16
C ARG A 548 14.22 -2.79 20.19
N HIS A 549 15.54 -2.78 20.02
CA HIS A 549 16.44 -2.24 21.04
C HIS A 549 16.76 -0.75 20.82
N TRP A 550 16.80 -0.26 19.58
CA TRP A 550 16.81 1.18 19.30
C TRP A 550 15.52 1.84 19.83
N LEU A 551 15.58 3.14 20.05
CA LEU A 551 14.44 3.97 20.44
C LEU A 551 14.08 4.91 19.29
N LYS A 552 12.82 5.37 19.25
CA LYS A 552 12.38 6.47 18.40
C LYS A 552 11.58 7.49 19.20
N VAL A 553 11.99 8.75 19.12
CA VAL A 553 11.29 9.90 19.71
C VAL A 553 10.54 10.63 18.60
N LYS A 554 9.27 10.93 18.82
CA LYS A 554 8.41 11.70 17.90
C LYS A 554 7.46 12.59 18.71
N LYS A 555 6.97 13.67 18.08
CA LYS A 555 5.95 14.57 18.64
C LYS A 555 4.74 13.79 19.19
N ASP A 556 4.33 12.70 18.53
CA ASP A 556 3.18 11.88 18.93
C ASP A 556 3.43 10.89 20.09
N TYR A 557 4.65 10.80 20.64
CA TYR A 557 4.97 9.91 21.78
C TYR A 557 5.33 10.64 23.08
N LEU A 558 5.77 11.90 22.98
CA LEU A 558 6.24 12.68 24.13
C LEU A 558 5.08 13.11 25.03
N ASN A 559 5.35 13.13 26.34
CA ASN A 559 4.40 13.47 27.40
C ASN A 559 3.06 12.72 27.25
N GLU A 560 3.17 11.41 27.03
CA GLU A 560 2.05 10.47 26.80
C GLU A 560 1.17 10.77 25.56
N GLY A 561 1.64 11.64 24.67
CA GLY A 561 0.87 12.13 23.52
C GLY A 561 0.24 13.51 23.74
N ALA A 562 0.45 14.16 24.89
CA ALA A 562 -0.02 15.53 25.13
C ALA A 562 0.61 16.58 24.18
N MET A 563 1.72 16.24 23.51
CA MET A 563 2.33 17.06 22.45
C MET A 563 1.78 16.75 21.04
N ALA A 564 0.90 15.76 20.88
CA ALA A 564 0.35 15.36 19.59
C ALA A 564 -0.76 16.30 19.09
N ASP A 565 -1.01 16.31 17.78
CA ASP A 565 -2.12 17.07 17.21
C ASP A 565 -3.43 16.28 17.37
N THR A 566 -4.41 16.87 18.07
CA THR A 566 -5.69 16.24 18.44
C THR A 566 -6.89 16.98 17.87
N ALA A 567 -8.00 16.26 17.66
CA ALA A 567 -9.31 16.84 17.37
C ALA A 567 -10.42 16.06 18.09
N ASP A 568 -11.36 16.76 18.70
CA ASP A 568 -12.55 16.16 19.31
C ASP A 568 -13.60 15.93 18.22
N LEU A 569 -13.76 14.69 17.77
CA LEU A 569 -14.59 14.33 16.61
C LEU A 569 -15.79 13.48 17.01
N VAL A 570 -16.91 13.68 16.32
CA VAL A 570 -18.15 12.92 16.53
C VAL A 570 -18.07 11.58 15.80
N VAL A 571 -18.55 10.50 16.44
CA VAL A 571 -18.74 9.20 15.80
C VAL A 571 -19.92 9.27 14.83
N LEU A 572 -19.69 9.13 13.53
CA LEU A 572 -20.75 9.21 12.50
C LEU A 572 -21.19 7.83 12.00
N GLY A 573 -20.44 6.77 12.25
CA GLY A 573 -20.75 5.41 11.80
C GLY A 573 -19.64 4.42 12.09
N ALA A 574 -19.82 3.16 11.68
CA ALA A 574 -18.84 2.10 11.91
C ALA A 574 -18.72 1.10 10.75
N PHE A 575 -17.60 0.38 10.73
CA PHE A 575 -17.33 -0.74 9.83
C PHE A 575 -17.01 -1.99 10.64
N TYR A 576 -17.33 -3.16 10.07
CA TYR A 576 -16.90 -4.43 10.64
C TYR A 576 -15.37 -4.56 10.69
N GLY A 577 -14.87 -5.26 11.70
CA GLY A 577 -13.47 -5.67 11.76
C GLY A 577 -13.14 -6.86 10.88
N GLN A 578 -11.85 -7.22 10.90
CA GLN A 578 -11.30 -8.39 10.22
C GLN A 578 -10.53 -9.26 11.23
N GLY A 579 -10.31 -10.53 10.90
CA GLY A 579 -9.52 -11.43 11.75
C GLY A 579 -10.25 -11.75 13.06
N SER A 580 -9.63 -11.45 14.20
CA SER A 580 -10.20 -11.64 15.55
C SER A 580 -11.26 -10.59 15.93
N LYS A 581 -11.36 -9.47 15.20
CA LYS A 581 -12.39 -8.43 15.40
C LYS A 581 -13.51 -8.48 14.36
N GLY A 582 -13.61 -9.59 13.61
CA GLY A 582 -14.77 -9.89 12.78
C GLY A 582 -16.06 -9.98 13.61
N GLY A 583 -17.21 -9.72 12.99
CA GLY A 583 -18.52 -9.66 13.66
C GLY A 583 -18.76 -8.39 14.49
N MET A 584 -17.73 -7.60 14.80
CA MET A 584 -17.83 -6.41 15.65
C MET A 584 -17.56 -5.11 14.90
N MET A 585 -18.25 -4.04 15.30
CA MET A 585 -17.91 -2.65 14.97
C MET A 585 -16.55 -2.33 15.59
N SER A 586 -15.49 -2.26 14.76
CA SER A 586 -14.11 -2.04 15.26
C SER A 586 -13.32 -0.96 14.52
N ILE A 587 -13.93 -0.35 13.52
CA ILE A 587 -13.40 0.81 12.82
C ILE A 587 -14.52 1.84 12.78
N PHE A 588 -14.29 3.02 13.32
CA PHE A 588 -15.29 4.08 13.45
C PHE A 588 -15.02 5.21 12.46
N LEU A 589 -16.07 5.74 11.86
CA LEU A 589 -16.04 6.86 10.95
C LEU A 589 -16.17 8.15 11.76
N MET A 590 -15.09 8.92 11.85
CA MET A 590 -15.02 10.14 12.65
C MET A 590 -15.23 11.37 11.78
N GLY A 591 -15.95 12.37 12.29
CA GLY A 591 -16.23 13.60 11.56
C GLY A 591 -16.53 14.82 12.41
N CYS A 592 -16.70 15.94 11.71
CA CYS A 592 -16.95 17.27 12.28
C CYS A 592 -18.24 17.87 11.69
N TYR A 593 -18.88 18.77 12.43
CA TYR A 593 -19.98 19.57 11.90
C TYR A 593 -19.44 20.72 11.03
N ASP A 594 -20.11 21.02 9.92
CA ASP A 594 -19.91 22.26 9.16
C ASP A 594 -21.11 23.21 9.33
N PRO A 595 -20.97 24.29 10.13
CA PRO A 595 -22.02 25.31 10.28
C PRO A 595 -22.39 26.04 8.98
N LYS A 596 -21.57 25.99 7.92
CA LYS A 596 -21.82 26.72 6.66
C LYS A 596 -22.69 25.95 5.67
N SER A 597 -22.67 24.62 5.70
CA SER A 597 -23.54 23.76 4.88
C SER A 597 -24.55 22.93 5.70
N GLU A 598 -24.61 23.18 7.01
CA GLU A 598 -25.43 22.50 8.02
C GLU A 598 -25.28 20.96 8.03
N LYS A 599 -24.13 20.46 7.58
CA LYS A 599 -23.89 19.02 7.33
C LYS A 599 -22.67 18.50 8.07
N TRP A 600 -22.70 17.18 8.27
CA TRP A 600 -21.59 16.43 8.85
C TRP A 600 -20.58 16.07 7.78
N CYS A 601 -19.31 16.33 8.06
CA CYS A 601 -18.20 16.07 7.16
C CYS A 601 -17.29 14.98 7.76
N THR A 602 -16.89 14.01 6.94
CA THR A 602 -15.97 12.95 7.34
C THR A 602 -14.53 13.47 7.39
N VAL A 603 -13.80 13.10 8.45
CA VAL A 603 -12.41 13.52 8.70
C VAL A 603 -11.46 12.33 8.65
N THR A 604 -11.78 11.20 9.31
CA THR A 604 -10.91 10.02 9.31
C THR A 604 -11.64 8.72 9.66
N LYS A 605 -10.95 7.59 9.55
CA LYS A 605 -11.38 6.28 10.07
C LYS A 605 -10.45 5.85 11.20
N CYS A 606 -10.99 5.68 12.40
CA CYS A 606 -10.22 5.31 13.59
C CYS A 606 -10.47 3.85 13.99
N SER A 607 -9.41 3.09 14.28
CA SER A 607 -9.50 1.68 14.75
C SER A 607 -8.54 1.32 15.89
N GLY A 608 -7.60 2.22 16.23
CA GLY A 608 -6.72 2.09 17.39
C GLY A 608 -7.19 3.02 18.53
N GLY A 609 -6.81 2.67 19.76
CA GLY A 609 -7.15 3.45 20.96
C GLY A 609 -7.90 2.62 22.00
N HIS A 610 -8.97 1.95 21.58
CA HIS A 610 -9.77 1.10 22.46
C HIS A 610 -9.10 -0.26 22.70
N ASP A 611 -9.12 -0.72 23.96
CA ASP A 611 -8.89 -2.11 24.32
C ASP A 611 -10.09 -3.00 23.96
N ASP A 612 -9.94 -4.31 24.11
CA ASP A 612 -10.98 -5.27 23.69
C ASP A 612 -12.22 -5.24 24.61
N ALA A 613 -12.07 -4.83 25.88
CA ALA A 613 -13.18 -4.68 26.82
C ALA A 613 -14.05 -3.45 26.48
N THR A 614 -13.40 -2.30 26.23
CA THR A 614 -14.05 -1.09 25.72
C THR A 614 -14.72 -1.37 24.38
N LEU A 615 -14.06 -2.13 23.50
CA LEU A 615 -14.63 -2.42 22.20
C LEU A 615 -15.85 -3.33 22.27
N ALA A 616 -15.88 -4.30 23.19
CA ALA A 616 -17.08 -5.10 23.47
C ALA A 616 -18.22 -4.24 24.02
N ARG A 617 -17.94 -3.34 24.97
CA ARG A 617 -18.90 -2.38 25.54
C ARG A 617 -19.51 -1.46 24.48
N LEU A 618 -18.69 -0.97 23.55
CA LEU A 618 -19.15 -0.12 22.44
C LEU A 618 -20.09 -0.83 21.44
N GLN A 619 -20.19 -2.17 21.45
CA GLN A 619 -21.19 -2.88 20.64
C GLN A 619 -22.61 -2.69 21.17
N THR A 620 -22.78 -2.40 22.47
CA THR A 620 -24.07 -2.24 23.14
C THR A 620 -24.44 -0.79 23.45
N GLU A 621 -23.46 0.11 23.56
CA GLU A 621 -23.70 1.53 23.88
C GLU A 621 -23.92 2.42 22.65
N LEU A 622 -23.36 2.06 21.49
CA LEU A 622 -23.48 2.86 20.27
C LEU A 622 -24.77 2.51 19.52
N ASP A 623 -25.77 3.39 19.61
CA ASP A 623 -26.96 3.33 18.75
C ASP A 623 -26.55 3.52 17.28
N MET A 624 -26.71 2.46 16.48
CA MET A 624 -26.08 2.26 15.17
C MET A 624 -27.00 1.48 14.24
N VAL A 625 -27.55 2.16 13.24
CA VAL A 625 -28.38 1.55 12.20
C VAL A 625 -27.49 0.89 11.15
N LYS A 626 -27.64 -0.41 10.97
CA LYS A 626 -26.95 -1.18 9.94
C LYS A 626 -27.45 -0.82 8.53
N ILE A 627 -26.58 -0.26 7.71
CA ILE A 627 -26.87 0.11 6.31
C ILE A 627 -26.10 -0.73 5.28
N SER A 628 -25.09 -1.50 5.69
CA SER A 628 -24.31 -2.40 4.81
C SER A 628 -23.76 -1.70 3.55
N LYS A 629 -23.24 -0.46 3.70
CA LYS A 629 -22.63 0.36 2.63
C LYS A 629 -23.58 0.75 1.49
N ASP A 630 -24.90 0.58 1.69
CA ASP A 630 -25.95 0.87 0.72
C ASP A 630 -26.06 2.38 0.43
N PRO A 631 -25.83 2.83 -0.82
CA PRO A 631 -25.94 4.25 -1.19
C PRO A 631 -27.31 4.87 -0.90
N SER A 632 -28.39 4.09 -0.96
CA SER A 632 -29.76 4.58 -0.77
C SER A 632 -30.10 4.90 0.69
N LYS A 633 -29.30 4.37 1.63
CA LYS A 633 -29.49 4.53 3.07
C LYS A 633 -28.56 5.58 3.70
N ILE A 634 -27.73 6.26 2.90
CA ILE A 634 -26.89 7.36 3.37
C ILE A 634 -27.77 8.58 3.70
N PRO A 635 -27.83 9.07 4.95
CA PRO A 635 -28.66 10.21 5.32
C PRO A 635 -28.22 11.52 4.67
N ARG A 636 -29.19 12.37 4.31
CA ARG A 636 -28.96 13.69 3.66
C ARG A 636 -28.12 14.67 4.50
N TRP A 637 -28.00 14.43 5.80
CA TRP A 637 -27.16 15.22 6.72
C TRP A 637 -25.67 14.91 6.61
N LEU A 638 -25.28 13.80 5.95
CA LEU A 638 -23.89 13.34 5.85
C LEU A 638 -23.29 13.64 4.46
N LYS A 639 -22.25 14.47 4.42
CA LYS A 639 -21.41 14.69 3.23
C LYS A 639 -20.33 13.60 3.22
N ILE A 640 -20.46 12.58 2.37
CA ILE A 640 -19.55 11.42 2.36
C ILE A 640 -19.28 10.87 0.95
N ASN A 641 -18.03 10.48 0.69
CA ASN A 641 -17.58 9.87 -0.56
C ASN A 641 -17.81 8.35 -0.56
N LYS A 642 -18.15 7.77 -1.73
CA LYS A 642 -18.54 6.34 -1.91
C LYS A 642 -17.55 5.32 -1.31
N ILE A 643 -16.25 5.65 -1.29
CA ILE A 643 -15.19 4.81 -0.71
C ILE A 643 -15.26 4.64 0.81
N TYR A 644 -16.05 5.48 1.51
CA TYR A 644 -16.21 5.47 2.96
C TYR A 644 -17.63 5.16 3.44
N TYR A 645 -18.55 4.75 2.56
CA TYR A 645 -19.88 4.31 2.98
C TYR A 645 -19.76 3.19 4.04
N PRO A 646 -20.28 3.38 5.26
CA PRO A 646 -20.02 2.49 6.39
C PRO A 646 -20.97 1.28 6.41
N ASP A 647 -20.65 0.29 7.23
CA ASP A 647 -21.56 -0.83 7.51
C ASP A 647 -22.72 -0.39 8.41
N PHE A 648 -22.45 0.56 9.32
CA PHE A 648 -23.39 1.14 10.28
C PHE A 648 -23.31 2.67 10.31
N ILE A 649 -24.41 3.33 10.63
CA ILE A 649 -24.51 4.80 10.75
C ILE A 649 -25.29 5.17 12.01
N VAL A 650 -24.90 6.25 12.69
CA VAL A 650 -25.67 6.74 13.86
C VAL A 650 -27.02 7.29 13.38
N PRO A 651 -28.14 7.08 14.11
CA PRO A 651 -29.44 7.63 13.70
C PRO A 651 -29.47 9.16 13.76
N ASP A 652 -28.93 9.70 14.85
CA ASP A 652 -28.85 11.13 15.12
C ASP A 652 -27.42 11.51 15.57
N PRO A 653 -26.62 12.17 14.71
CA PRO A 653 -25.25 12.56 15.05
C PRO A 653 -25.19 13.63 16.15
N LYS A 654 -26.32 14.25 16.54
CA LYS A 654 -26.38 15.16 17.69
C LYS A 654 -26.46 14.42 19.04
N LYS A 655 -26.64 13.11 19.02
CA LYS A 655 -26.61 12.22 20.21
C LYS A 655 -25.42 11.26 20.20
N ALA A 656 -24.63 11.26 19.13
CA ALA A 656 -23.45 10.42 19.03
C ALA A 656 -22.31 10.94 19.91
N PRO A 657 -21.48 10.06 20.51
CA PRO A 657 -20.41 10.48 21.40
C PRO A 657 -19.30 11.22 20.66
N VAL A 658 -18.63 12.11 21.39
CA VAL A 658 -17.42 12.81 20.98
C VAL A 658 -16.21 12.03 21.46
N TRP A 659 -15.26 11.76 20.58
CA TRP A 659 -13.99 11.12 20.92
C TRP A 659 -12.82 12.04 20.55
N GLU A 660 -11.85 12.12 21.46
CA GLU A 660 -10.57 12.78 21.25
C GLU A 660 -9.72 11.90 20.32
N ILE A 661 -9.56 12.33 19.07
CA ILE A 661 -8.79 11.62 18.05
C ILE A 661 -7.44 12.29 17.90
N THR A 662 -6.40 11.55 18.26
CA THR A 662 -4.99 11.95 18.19
C THR A 662 -4.33 11.37 16.95
N GLY A 663 -3.42 12.12 16.33
CA GLY A 663 -2.58 11.63 15.22
C GLY A 663 -1.18 12.21 15.20
N ALA A 664 -0.40 11.80 14.19
CA ALA A 664 0.97 12.27 14.00
C ALA A 664 1.07 13.62 13.29
N GLU A 665 0.07 13.97 12.47
CA GLU A 665 -0.08 15.26 11.78
C GLU A 665 -1.53 15.36 11.23
N PHE A 666 -2.01 16.60 11.02
CA PHE A 666 -3.11 16.84 10.08
C PHE A 666 -2.58 16.86 8.64
N SER A 667 -3.29 16.19 7.74
CA SER A 667 -2.87 15.95 6.36
C SER A 667 -3.99 16.28 5.37
N LYS A 668 -3.65 16.45 4.08
CA LYS A 668 -4.67 16.56 3.02
C LYS A 668 -4.85 15.25 2.27
N ALA A 669 -6.10 14.78 2.25
CA ALA A 669 -6.59 13.62 1.52
C ALA A 669 -7.97 13.94 0.90
N GLU A 670 -8.03 14.07 -0.43
CA GLU A 670 -9.25 14.35 -1.22
C GLU A 670 -10.39 13.34 -0.99
N ALA A 671 -10.05 12.17 -0.46
CA ALA A 671 -10.96 11.13 -0.02
C ALA A 671 -11.94 11.60 1.08
N HIS A 672 -11.54 12.53 1.94
CA HIS A 672 -12.33 13.02 3.07
C HIS A 672 -13.02 14.37 2.78
N THR A 673 -14.20 14.56 3.35
CA THR A 673 -15.16 15.60 2.94
C THR A 673 -15.09 16.88 3.77
N ALA A 674 -14.33 16.87 4.86
CA ALA A 674 -13.96 18.04 5.68
C ALA A 674 -12.88 18.89 4.98
N ASP A 675 -13.19 19.44 3.81
CA ASP A 675 -12.29 20.20 2.92
C ASP A 675 -10.96 19.49 2.60
N GLY A 676 -11.03 18.16 2.54
CA GLY A 676 -9.89 17.28 2.31
C GLY A 676 -8.96 17.13 3.52
N ILE A 677 -9.29 17.61 4.71
CA ILE A 677 -8.46 17.44 5.92
C ILE A 677 -8.69 16.04 6.50
N SER A 678 -7.60 15.36 6.87
CA SER A 678 -7.63 14.05 7.54
C SER A 678 -6.45 13.86 8.50
N ILE A 679 -6.64 13.02 9.52
CA ILE A 679 -5.65 12.75 10.58
C ILE A 679 -4.79 11.54 10.18
N ARG A 680 -3.46 11.68 10.21
CA ARG A 680 -2.52 10.58 9.91
C ARG A 680 -2.26 9.73 11.15
N PHE A 681 -2.37 8.41 10.97
CA PHE A 681 -2.29 7.39 12.05
C PHE A 681 -3.24 7.66 13.23
N PRO A 682 -4.56 7.84 12.97
CA PRO A 682 -5.55 8.23 13.97
C PRO A 682 -5.71 7.18 15.06
N ARG A 683 -5.85 7.64 16.30
CA ARG A 683 -6.16 6.83 17.49
C ARG A 683 -7.14 7.57 18.37
N CYS A 684 -8.09 6.87 18.97
CA CYS A 684 -8.86 7.43 20.08
C CYS A 684 -7.97 7.46 21.32
N THR A 685 -7.72 8.64 21.89
CA THR A 685 -7.03 8.79 23.17
C THR A 685 -8.00 8.91 24.34
N ARG A 686 -9.21 9.44 24.10
CA ARG A 686 -10.23 9.62 25.14
C ARG A 686 -11.64 9.59 24.56
N ILE A 687 -12.57 8.95 25.27
CA ILE A 687 -14.01 9.15 25.07
C ILE A 687 -14.37 10.40 25.89
N ARG A 688 -14.97 11.41 25.26
CA ARG A 688 -15.19 12.73 25.85
C ARG A 688 -16.62 12.86 26.36
N ASP A 689 -16.89 12.20 27.48
CA ASP A 689 -18.18 12.27 28.19
C ASP A 689 -18.47 13.70 28.72
N ASP A 690 -17.45 14.57 28.74
CA ASP A 690 -17.53 16.01 29.03
C ASP A 690 -17.92 16.87 27.81
N LYS A 691 -18.10 16.27 26.62
CA LYS A 691 -18.40 16.99 25.37
C LYS A 691 -19.59 16.43 24.60
N ASP A 692 -20.19 17.33 23.85
CA ASP A 692 -21.33 17.10 22.96
C ASP A 692 -21.02 17.52 21.52
N TRP A 693 -21.98 17.32 20.62
CA TRP A 693 -21.86 17.68 19.21
C TRP A 693 -21.62 19.17 18.94
N GLN A 694 -21.95 20.08 19.88
CA GLN A 694 -21.69 21.52 19.77
C GLN A 694 -20.28 21.92 20.23
N THR A 695 -19.74 21.23 21.23
CA THR A 695 -18.41 21.47 21.82
C THR A 695 -17.29 20.63 21.20
N ALA A 696 -17.65 19.69 20.32
CA ALA A 696 -16.74 19.00 19.39
C ALA A 696 -16.11 19.97 18.36
N THR A 697 -14.99 19.56 17.76
CA THR A 697 -14.28 20.34 16.74
C THR A 697 -15.12 20.47 15.46
N ASN A 698 -15.47 21.70 15.08
CA ASN A 698 -16.17 21.98 13.83
C ASN A 698 -15.20 22.19 12.63
N LEU A 699 -15.73 22.24 11.41
CA LEU A 699 -14.93 22.34 10.17
C LEU A 699 -14.06 23.61 10.10
N GLN A 700 -14.45 24.70 10.75
CA GLN A 700 -13.67 25.95 10.76
C GLN A 700 -12.49 25.82 11.74
N GLN A 701 -12.74 25.33 12.95
CA GLN A 701 -11.69 25.00 13.92
C GLN A 701 -10.71 23.94 13.40
N LEU A 702 -11.18 22.94 12.65
CA LEU A 702 -10.32 21.91 12.05
C LEU A 702 -9.35 22.49 10.99
N LYS A 703 -9.75 23.55 10.28
CA LYS A 703 -8.87 24.29 9.36
C LYS A 703 -7.81 25.09 10.12
N GLU A 704 -8.21 25.73 11.22
CA GLU A 704 -7.30 26.46 12.11
C GLU A 704 -6.29 25.51 12.75
N LEU A 705 -6.71 24.34 13.24
CA LEU A 705 -5.81 23.29 13.74
C LEU A 705 -4.85 22.78 12.65
N TYR A 706 -5.35 22.50 11.44
CA TYR A 706 -4.49 22.12 10.31
C TYR A 706 -3.45 23.20 9.97
N GLN A 707 -3.83 24.49 9.98
CA GLN A 707 -2.92 25.59 9.69
C GLN A 707 -1.89 25.78 10.83
N LEU A 708 -2.34 25.80 12.09
CA LEU A 708 -1.49 25.91 13.27
C LEU A 708 -0.49 24.74 13.38
N SER A 709 -0.89 23.52 13.01
CA SER A 709 0.01 22.35 12.97
C SER A 709 1.17 22.47 11.96
N LYS A 710 1.12 23.48 11.07
CA LYS A 710 2.21 23.84 10.15
C LYS A 710 2.97 25.10 10.53
N GLU A 711 2.33 26.01 11.26
CA GLU A 711 2.89 27.32 11.59
C GLU A 711 3.55 27.37 12.98
N LYS A 712 3.07 26.57 13.94
CA LYS A 712 3.55 26.60 15.33
C LYS A 712 4.21 25.29 15.73
N ALA A 713 5.52 25.34 15.84
CA ALA A 713 6.36 24.29 16.44
C ALA A 713 7.20 24.83 17.62
N ASP A 714 6.70 25.88 18.30
CA ASP A 714 7.31 26.39 19.54
C ASP A 714 6.74 25.69 20.76
N PHE A 715 7.58 24.86 21.38
CA PHE A 715 7.35 24.22 22.67
C PHE A 715 8.71 23.91 23.31
N SER A 716 8.77 23.98 24.64
CA SER A 716 9.90 23.51 25.42
C SER A 716 9.70 22.04 25.79
N VAL A 717 10.69 21.20 25.46
CA VAL A 717 10.86 19.92 26.17
C VAL A 717 11.76 20.19 27.35
N THR A 718 11.23 20.04 28.56
CA THR A 718 12.03 20.06 29.79
C THR A 718 12.47 18.62 30.09
N ALA A 719 13.77 18.40 30.30
CA ALA A 719 14.18 17.24 31.09
C ALA A 719 13.67 17.41 32.52
N GLY A 720 13.33 16.32 33.21
CA GLY A 720 13.06 16.38 34.65
C GLY A 720 14.27 16.94 35.41
N GLU A 721 14.02 17.71 36.48
CA GLU A 721 15.08 18.29 37.30
C GLU A 721 15.90 17.18 37.97
N GLU A 722 17.24 17.27 37.88
CA GLU A 722 18.15 16.30 38.47
C GLU A 722 18.27 16.57 39.99
N ASP A 723 17.43 15.89 40.78
CA ASP A 723 17.46 15.91 42.27
C ASP A 723 18.80 15.38 42.81
N GLU A 724 19.83 16.22 42.83
CA GLU A 724 21.15 15.85 43.34
C GLU A 724 21.23 16.02 44.87
N SER A 725 21.27 14.86 45.54
CA SER A 725 21.68 14.62 46.93
C SER A 725 20.70 14.97 48.08
N THR A 726 20.32 13.94 48.82
CA THR A 726 20.59 13.87 50.28
C THR A 726 20.99 12.42 50.64
N ALA A 727 21.72 12.24 51.74
CA ALA A 727 22.48 11.02 51.98
C ALA A 727 21.71 9.93 52.77
N GLY A 728 21.85 8.69 52.28
CA GLY A 728 21.93 7.42 53.01
C GLY A 728 21.19 7.19 54.34
N SER A 729 20.38 6.13 54.36
CA SER A 729 20.35 5.19 55.48
C SER A 729 20.08 3.76 55.00
N SER A 730 20.58 2.77 55.76
CA SER A 730 20.48 1.34 55.47
C SER A 730 19.19 0.70 56.00
N GLY A 731 18.66 -0.29 55.30
CA GLY A 731 17.59 -1.18 55.77
C GLY A 731 17.52 -2.44 54.91
N GLU A 732 17.45 -3.62 55.54
CA GLU A 732 17.58 -4.93 54.87
C GLU A 732 16.25 -5.67 54.73
N ASN A 733 16.17 -6.48 53.66
CA ASN A 733 15.43 -7.75 53.51
C ASN A 733 13.90 -7.85 53.70
N ASP A 734 13.40 -8.91 53.06
CA ASP A 734 12.09 -9.59 53.24
C ASP A 734 10.79 -8.80 52.94
N GLY A 735 9.70 -9.47 52.53
CA GLY A 735 9.60 -10.87 52.15
C GLY A 735 8.17 -11.33 51.82
N ASN A 736 7.96 -11.72 50.57
CA ASN A 736 6.99 -12.75 50.12
C ASN A 736 5.46 -12.57 50.38
N SER A 737 4.71 -12.51 49.27
CA SER A 737 3.38 -13.17 49.05
C SER A 737 2.05 -12.65 49.66
N ARG A 738 1.08 -12.55 48.74
CA ARG A 738 -0.35 -13.00 48.82
C ARG A 738 -1.45 -12.11 49.42
N SER A 739 -2.17 -11.47 48.48
CA SER A 739 -3.64 -11.57 48.26
C SER A 739 -4.66 -11.19 49.35
N SER A 740 -5.54 -10.25 49.00
CA SER A 740 -7.00 -10.36 49.20
C SER A 740 -7.78 -9.49 48.20
N THR A 741 -9.07 -9.82 48.00
CA THR A 741 -10.00 -9.19 47.03
C THR A 741 -10.79 -8.00 47.65
N PRO A 742 -11.47 -7.16 46.83
CA PRO A 742 -11.86 -5.80 47.24
C PRO A 742 -13.22 -5.71 47.95
N HIS A 743 -13.47 -4.58 48.65
CA HIS A 743 -14.80 -4.21 49.12
C HIS A 743 -15.14 -2.70 49.02
N SER A 744 -16.16 -2.42 48.20
CA SER A 744 -17.24 -1.43 48.38
C SER A 744 -17.06 -0.19 49.29
N SER A 745 -16.90 0.98 48.65
CA SER A 745 -17.70 2.21 48.83
C SER A 745 -18.12 2.70 50.24
N ILE A 746 -17.71 3.92 50.60
CA ILE A 746 -18.40 4.82 51.56
C ILE A 746 -18.56 6.21 50.93
N LYS A 747 -19.65 6.93 51.26
CA LYS A 747 -20.00 8.25 50.72
C LYS A 747 -19.46 9.40 51.59
N SER A 748 -19.15 10.53 50.95
CA SER A 748 -18.84 11.82 51.60
C SER A 748 -20.10 12.54 52.13
N PRO A 749 -20.05 13.23 53.29
CA PRO A 749 -21.14 14.07 53.79
C PRO A 749 -21.12 15.50 53.21
N LEU A 750 -22.21 16.25 53.40
CA LEU A 750 -22.44 17.64 52.96
C LEU A 750 -22.59 18.60 54.17
N SER A 751 -22.09 19.83 54.07
CA SER A 751 -22.32 20.89 55.07
C SER A 751 -22.47 22.31 54.50
N LYS A 752 -23.71 22.63 54.07
CA LYS A 752 -24.45 23.90 54.22
C LYS A 752 -23.70 25.26 54.24
N SER A 753 -23.98 26.10 53.22
CA SER A 753 -24.64 27.44 53.31
C SER A 753 -23.97 28.61 54.10
N PRO A 754 -24.44 29.89 54.02
CA PRO A 754 -25.53 30.47 53.22
C PRO A 754 -25.10 31.69 52.34
N ALA A 755 -26.07 32.42 51.77
CA ALA A 755 -25.87 33.51 50.81
C ALA A 755 -26.26 34.91 51.35
N LYS A 756 -25.80 35.97 50.66
CA LYS A 756 -26.57 37.21 50.35
C LYS A 756 -25.84 38.09 49.32
N ALA A 757 -26.52 39.09 48.77
CA ALA A 757 -26.03 39.99 47.72
C ALA A 757 -26.52 41.43 47.94
N GLN A 758 -25.82 42.45 47.40
CA GLN A 758 -26.41 43.72 46.94
C GLN A 758 -25.44 44.61 46.11
N LYS A 759 -25.99 45.72 45.60
CA LYS A 759 -25.47 46.78 44.68
C LYS A 759 -24.18 47.48 45.22
N ALA A 760 -23.44 48.34 44.49
CA ALA A 760 -23.89 49.41 43.57
C ALA A 760 -22.80 50.09 42.70
N GLU A 761 -23.27 50.88 41.70
CA GLU A 761 -22.74 52.17 41.18
C GLU A 761 -21.34 52.31 40.52
N GLY A 762 -21.13 53.38 39.72
CA GLY A 762 -19.76 53.91 39.58
C GLY A 762 -19.37 55.10 38.66
N LYS A 763 -19.82 55.20 37.39
CA LYS A 763 -19.47 56.30 36.41
C LYS A 763 -18.00 56.48 35.94
N MET A 764 -17.86 57.20 34.81
CA MET A 764 -16.66 57.45 33.98
C MET A 764 -15.91 58.77 34.27
N VAL A 765 -14.61 58.83 33.88
CA VAL A 765 -13.87 59.97 33.25
C VAL A 765 -12.76 59.36 32.34
N VAL A 766 -12.36 59.72 31.10
CA VAL A 766 -12.69 60.74 30.06
C VAL A 766 -11.59 61.81 29.76
N LEU A 767 -10.59 61.43 28.93
CA LEU A 767 -9.66 62.29 28.13
C LEU A 767 -9.30 61.47 26.85
N SER A 768 -9.70 61.78 25.60
CA SER A 768 -9.44 62.93 24.70
C SER A 768 -7.98 63.05 24.17
N GLY A 769 -7.69 63.30 22.89
CA GLY A 769 -8.51 63.27 21.66
C GLY A 769 -7.96 64.12 20.48
N ARG A 770 -7.97 63.58 19.24
CA ARG A 770 -7.88 64.19 17.87
C ARG A 770 -7.56 63.06 16.85
N ILE A 771 -8.17 62.83 15.68
CA ILE A 771 -8.92 63.60 14.64
C ILE A 771 -8.04 64.13 13.49
N ILE A 772 -8.20 63.47 12.32
CA ILE A 772 -8.18 63.88 10.89
C ILE A 772 -8.24 62.55 10.09
N GLY A 773 -8.97 62.36 8.98
CA GLY A 773 -9.97 63.16 8.25
C GLY A 773 -10.41 62.37 6.99
N SER A 774 -11.61 62.60 6.46
CA SER A 774 -12.14 61.90 5.27
C SER A 774 -12.50 62.88 4.12
N PRO A 775 -12.71 62.36 2.90
CA PRO A 775 -13.82 62.85 2.06
C PRO A 775 -14.72 61.71 1.53
N GLN A 776 -15.70 62.06 0.69
CA GLN A 776 -16.98 61.33 0.54
C GLN A 776 -17.23 60.63 -0.81
N LYS A 777 -18.30 59.83 -0.80
CA LYS A 777 -19.11 59.29 -1.92
C LYS A 777 -19.20 60.14 -3.20
N SER A 778 -19.54 59.45 -4.30
CA SER A 778 -20.55 59.89 -5.29
C SER A 778 -21.48 58.72 -5.65
N GLU A 779 -22.71 59.00 -6.09
CA GLU A 779 -23.74 58.01 -6.48
C GLU A 779 -24.22 58.26 -7.93
N GLU A 780 -24.66 57.23 -8.67
CA GLU A 780 -25.97 57.17 -9.37
C GLU A 780 -26.17 55.97 -10.34
N LYS A 781 -27.25 55.22 -10.09
CA LYS A 781 -28.25 54.54 -10.98
C LYS A 781 -27.91 54.01 -12.42
N ARG A 782 -27.94 52.66 -12.53
CA ARG A 782 -28.96 51.83 -13.25
C ARG A 782 -29.05 51.83 -14.81
N GLY A 783 -28.63 50.72 -15.48
CA GLY A 783 -29.08 50.40 -16.87
C GLY A 783 -28.49 49.14 -17.57
N GLU A 784 -29.33 48.15 -17.89
CA GLU A 784 -29.28 47.15 -19.00
C GLU A 784 -28.07 46.17 -19.26
N LYS A 785 -28.32 44.87 -18.96
CA LYS A 785 -28.18 43.63 -19.79
C LYS A 785 -26.86 43.17 -20.49
N ARG A 786 -26.64 41.84 -20.37
CA ARG A 786 -25.70 40.92 -21.11
C ARG A 786 -24.22 41.07 -20.71
N LYS A 787 -23.37 40.02 -20.74
CA LYS A 787 -23.51 38.58 -21.10
C LYS A 787 -22.69 37.75 -20.10
N ALA A 788 -23.10 36.52 -19.77
CA ALA A 788 -22.32 35.60 -18.93
C ALA A 788 -21.19 34.92 -19.72
N SER A 789 -20.09 34.57 -19.06
CA SER A 789 -18.99 33.77 -19.61
C SER A 789 -19.25 32.27 -19.46
N GLU A 790 -19.11 31.53 -20.55
CA GLU A 790 -19.37 30.08 -20.61
C GLU A 790 -18.20 29.27 -20.02
N MET A 791 -18.51 28.15 -19.37
CA MET A 791 -17.52 27.12 -18.99
C MET A 791 -17.56 26.02 -20.06
N GLU A 792 -16.41 25.65 -20.62
CA GLU A 792 -16.35 24.58 -21.64
C GLU A 792 -16.47 23.19 -20.99
N ASP A 793 -17.60 22.51 -21.24
CA ASP A 793 -17.73 21.05 -21.06
C ASP A 793 -17.24 20.34 -22.33
N ASN A 794 -16.50 19.23 -22.19
CA ASN A 794 -15.77 18.61 -23.30
C ASN A 794 -15.95 17.07 -23.36
N GLY A 795 -17.21 16.66 -23.46
CA GLY A 795 -17.67 15.82 -24.57
C GLY A 795 -17.11 14.41 -24.74
N LYS A 796 -17.96 13.41 -24.47
CA LYS A 796 -18.17 12.20 -25.30
C LYS A 796 -19.43 11.42 -24.87
N LYS A 797 -20.56 11.67 -25.55
CA LYS A 797 -21.72 10.76 -25.49
C LYS A 797 -21.46 9.54 -26.39
N PRO A 798 -21.73 8.30 -25.95
CA PRO A 798 -21.51 7.08 -26.74
C PRO A 798 -22.74 6.67 -27.59
N LEU A 799 -23.79 7.48 -27.61
CA LEU A 799 -25.06 7.24 -28.30
C LEU A 799 -25.36 8.39 -29.27
N LEU A 800 -26.33 8.19 -30.16
CA LEU A 800 -26.74 9.21 -31.12
C LEU A 800 -27.70 10.20 -30.45
N ASP A 801 -27.51 11.48 -30.72
CA ASP A 801 -28.43 12.53 -30.32
C ASP A 801 -29.65 12.49 -31.29
N ILE A 802 -30.76 11.87 -30.85
CA ILE A 802 -31.98 11.64 -31.67
C ILE A 802 -33.11 12.59 -31.26
N PHE A 803 -33.19 12.93 -29.97
CA PHE A 803 -34.28 13.70 -29.37
C PHE A 803 -33.86 15.13 -28.98
N THR A 804 -32.74 15.65 -29.49
CA THR A 804 -32.23 16.99 -29.18
C THR A 804 -33.31 18.06 -29.37
N GLY A 805 -33.62 18.80 -28.30
CA GLY A 805 -34.66 19.83 -28.26
C GLY A 805 -36.10 19.31 -28.10
N VAL A 806 -36.30 17.99 -28.04
CA VAL A 806 -37.60 17.37 -27.69
C VAL A 806 -37.74 17.35 -26.18
N ARG A 807 -38.45 18.35 -25.65
CA ARG A 807 -38.94 18.35 -24.25
C ARG A 807 -40.20 17.51 -24.16
N LEU A 808 -40.14 16.39 -23.44
CA LEU A 808 -41.22 15.39 -23.31
C LEU A 808 -41.74 15.35 -21.87
N TYR A 809 -43.06 15.44 -21.68
CA TYR A 809 -43.68 14.97 -20.44
C TYR A 809 -43.95 13.46 -20.50
N LEU A 810 -43.49 12.74 -19.48
CA LEU A 810 -43.62 11.29 -19.34
C LEU A 810 -44.21 10.98 -17.94
N PRO A 811 -45.52 10.68 -17.83
CA PRO A 811 -46.14 10.37 -16.55
C PRO A 811 -45.51 9.13 -15.87
N PRO A 812 -45.35 9.12 -14.53
CA PRO A 812 -44.89 7.93 -13.79
C PRO A 812 -45.79 6.69 -13.93
N SER A 813 -47.04 6.87 -14.35
CA SER A 813 -48.02 5.80 -14.61
C SER A 813 -47.78 5.01 -15.91
N VAL A 814 -46.87 5.47 -16.78
CA VAL A 814 -46.57 4.82 -18.07
C VAL A 814 -45.83 3.48 -17.86
N LYS A 815 -46.35 2.38 -18.44
CA LYS A 815 -45.66 1.08 -18.43
C LYS A 815 -44.25 1.20 -19.03
N ASP A 816 -43.27 0.54 -18.40
CA ASP A 816 -41.83 0.69 -18.69
C ASP A 816 -41.23 2.10 -18.43
N PHE A 817 -41.88 2.97 -17.64
CA PHE A 817 -41.40 4.33 -17.27
C PHE A 817 -39.88 4.45 -17.09
N ALA A 818 -39.29 3.68 -16.17
CA ALA A 818 -37.86 3.76 -15.85
C ALA A 818 -36.95 3.39 -17.05
N ARG A 819 -37.41 2.50 -17.93
CA ARG A 819 -36.71 2.13 -19.16
C ARG A 819 -36.86 3.21 -20.23
N ILE A 820 -38.08 3.71 -20.45
CA ILE A 820 -38.37 4.77 -21.42
C ILE A 820 -37.59 6.04 -21.05
N ARG A 821 -37.69 6.49 -19.79
CA ARG A 821 -36.92 7.61 -19.22
C ARG A 821 -35.41 7.45 -19.46
N ARG A 822 -34.85 6.28 -19.15
CA ARG A 822 -33.41 6.02 -19.34
C ARG A 822 -33.00 6.11 -20.81
N TYR A 823 -33.76 5.54 -21.73
CA TYR A 823 -33.41 5.54 -23.15
C TYR A 823 -33.70 6.87 -23.85
N PHE A 824 -34.74 7.60 -23.45
CA PHE A 824 -35.03 8.92 -24.01
C PHE A 824 -33.91 9.94 -23.68
N ILE A 825 -33.54 10.05 -22.39
CA ILE A 825 -32.42 10.89 -21.94
C ILE A 825 -31.08 10.45 -22.57
N ALA A 826 -30.84 9.14 -22.68
CA ALA A 826 -29.60 8.60 -23.25
C ALA A 826 -29.45 8.81 -24.77
N PHE A 827 -30.52 9.20 -25.46
CA PHE A 827 -30.52 9.61 -26.89
C PHE A 827 -30.87 11.11 -27.04
N ASP A 828 -30.49 11.91 -26.04
CA ASP A 828 -30.52 13.38 -26.00
C ASP A 828 -31.90 14.05 -25.91
N GLY A 829 -32.86 13.40 -25.25
CA GLY A 829 -34.20 13.96 -25.00
C GLY A 829 -34.38 14.50 -23.58
N ASP A 830 -34.94 15.71 -23.47
CA ASP A 830 -35.21 16.38 -22.19
C ASP A 830 -36.55 15.92 -21.59
N LEU A 831 -36.56 15.49 -20.32
CA LEU A 831 -37.81 15.25 -19.60
C LEU A 831 -38.28 16.48 -18.83
N VAL A 832 -39.57 16.74 -18.91
CA VAL A 832 -40.30 17.78 -18.19
C VAL A 832 -40.93 17.18 -16.94
N GLU A 833 -40.91 17.90 -15.82
CA GLU A 833 -41.57 17.52 -14.57
C GLU A 833 -43.05 17.97 -14.57
N GLU A 834 -43.89 17.34 -13.74
CA GLU A 834 -45.35 17.50 -13.77
C GLU A 834 -45.84 18.95 -13.59
N PHE A 835 -45.10 19.76 -12.83
CA PHE A 835 -45.40 21.19 -12.59
C PHE A 835 -44.93 22.14 -13.70
N ASP A 836 -44.24 21.65 -14.74
CA ASP A 836 -43.73 22.44 -15.88
C ASP A 836 -44.28 21.94 -17.22
N THR A 837 -45.38 21.17 -17.22
CA THR A 837 -46.02 20.57 -18.40
C THR A 837 -46.39 21.57 -19.51
N ALA A 838 -46.61 22.84 -19.19
CA ALA A 838 -46.77 23.93 -20.15
C ALA A 838 -45.51 24.20 -21.02
N SER A 839 -44.33 23.76 -20.58
CA SER A 839 -43.07 23.86 -21.30
C SER A 839 -42.80 22.65 -22.22
N ALA A 840 -43.58 21.56 -22.08
CA ALA A 840 -43.42 20.38 -22.90
C ALA A 840 -43.72 20.64 -24.39
N THR A 841 -42.88 20.09 -25.26
CA THR A 841 -43.11 20.05 -26.72
C THR A 841 -43.87 18.81 -27.14
N HIS A 842 -43.78 17.74 -26.36
CA HIS A 842 -44.38 16.43 -26.61
C HIS A 842 -44.93 15.85 -25.31
N VAL A 843 -46.01 15.07 -25.38
CA VAL A 843 -46.68 14.47 -24.21
C VAL A 843 -47.07 13.02 -24.47
N ILE A 844 -46.88 12.15 -23.49
CA ILE A 844 -47.48 10.80 -23.46
C ILE A 844 -48.67 10.81 -22.49
N GLY A 845 -49.89 10.76 -23.04
CA GLY A 845 -51.15 10.79 -22.28
C GLY A 845 -52.04 11.98 -22.64
N ASP A 846 -53.15 12.11 -21.92
CA ASP A 846 -54.06 13.25 -22.01
C ASP A 846 -53.68 14.30 -20.94
N ILE A 847 -53.54 15.55 -21.38
CA ILE A 847 -53.38 16.75 -20.55
C ILE A 847 -54.21 17.85 -21.22
N GLU A 848 -54.97 18.59 -20.41
CA GLU A 848 -55.85 19.67 -20.90
C GLU A 848 -55.10 21.02 -20.98
N ASP A 849 -54.05 21.21 -20.16
CA ASP A 849 -53.32 22.47 -19.97
C ASP A 849 -52.27 22.84 -21.05
N ASN A 850 -52.02 22.01 -22.06
CA ASN A 850 -51.05 22.33 -23.12
C ASN A 850 -51.50 21.86 -24.52
N PRO A 851 -52.38 22.62 -25.21
CA PRO A 851 -52.83 22.32 -26.57
C PRO A 851 -51.76 22.52 -27.65
N GLY A 852 -50.56 23.03 -27.30
CA GLY A 852 -49.45 23.21 -28.24
C GLY A 852 -48.49 22.01 -28.34
N ALA A 853 -48.60 21.03 -27.45
CA ALA A 853 -47.69 19.89 -27.39
C ALA A 853 -48.14 18.71 -28.29
N LEU A 854 -47.17 18.10 -28.98
CA LEU A 854 -47.39 16.94 -29.85
C LEU A 854 -47.62 15.67 -29.02
N ARG A 855 -48.84 15.13 -29.09
CA ARG A 855 -49.18 13.85 -28.47
C ARG A 855 -48.39 12.71 -29.14
N VAL A 856 -47.73 11.90 -28.34
CA VAL A 856 -46.94 10.74 -28.78
C VAL A 856 -47.17 9.54 -27.87
N THR A 857 -46.76 8.36 -28.33
CA THR A 857 -46.89 7.10 -27.56
C THR A 857 -45.52 6.54 -27.16
N PRO A 858 -45.44 5.67 -26.15
CA PRO A 858 -44.19 4.94 -25.84
C PRO A 858 -43.59 4.20 -27.04
N ARG A 859 -44.41 3.78 -28.02
CA ARG A 859 -43.94 3.13 -29.26
C ARG A 859 -43.20 4.10 -30.18
N TRP A 860 -43.60 5.37 -30.23
CA TRP A 860 -42.96 6.41 -31.06
C TRP A 860 -41.50 6.65 -30.66
N ILE A 861 -41.19 6.60 -29.36
CA ILE A 861 -39.80 6.71 -28.85
C ILE A 861 -38.95 5.54 -29.38
N TRP A 862 -39.44 4.31 -29.28
CA TRP A 862 -38.72 3.14 -29.79
C TRP A 862 -38.61 3.13 -31.32
N GLU A 863 -39.63 3.64 -32.04
CA GLU A 863 -39.58 3.87 -33.49
C GLU A 863 -38.48 4.86 -33.89
N CYS A 864 -38.34 5.99 -33.18
CA CYS A 864 -37.31 6.99 -33.43
C CYS A 864 -35.90 6.41 -33.19
N ILE A 865 -35.70 5.70 -32.06
CA ILE A 865 -34.43 5.03 -31.74
C ILE A 865 -34.09 3.98 -32.81
N ARG A 866 -35.07 3.14 -33.21
CA ARG A 866 -34.91 2.09 -34.23
C ARG A 866 -34.56 2.65 -35.60
N LYS A 867 -35.16 3.77 -35.98
CA LYS A 867 -34.93 4.47 -37.27
C LYS A 867 -33.77 5.47 -37.22
N ARG A 868 -33.16 5.69 -36.04
CA ARG A 868 -32.04 6.61 -35.77
C ARG A 868 -32.31 8.08 -36.16
N ARG A 869 -33.57 8.50 -36.06
CA ARG A 869 -34.04 9.88 -36.30
C ARG A 869 -35.44 10.06 -35.73
N LEU A 870 -35.86 11.29 -35.47
CA LEU A 870 -37.27 11.60 -35.24
C LEU A 870 -38.13 11.12 -36.43
N VAL A 871 -39.28 10.55 -36.13
CA VAL A 871 -40.37 10.33 -37.08
C VAL A 871 -41.55 11.21 -36.71
N ALA A 872 -42.45 11.48 -37.66
CA ALA A 872 -43.70 12.16 -37.36
C ALA A 872 -44.46 11.42 -36.22
N PRO A 873 -45.11 12.14 -35.28
CA PRO A 873 -46.10 11.57 -34.38
C PRO A 873 -47.17 10.78 -35.14
N CYS A 874 -47.78 9.81 -34.46
CA CYS A 874 -48.82 8.92 -34.99
C CYS A 874 -49.99 8.90 -34.03
#